data_AF-A0A925FHA4-F1
#
_entry.id   AF-A0A925FHA4-F1
#
_cell.length_a   1.000
_cell.length_b   1.000
_cell.length_c   1.000
_cell.angle_alpha   90.00
_cell.angle_beta   90.00
_cell.angle_gamma   90.00
#
_symmetry.space_group_name_H-M   'P 1'
#
loop_
_entity.id
_entity.type
_entity.pdbx_description
1 polymer ?
#
loop_
_entity_poly.entity_id
_entity_poly.type
_entity_poly.pdbx_seq_one_letter_code
_entity_poly.pdbx_strand_id
1 'polypeptide(L)'
;VTRYWSVAEKNTRSVPLGGVLLANRLTWSAMGLGLAFLTGALFRFRSAAPALGRPRRVVEEMSGPVAPVAVRAVITQHFGVGAWWVQLVSTARMSFASIVRQIPFTVIVAVGLINLGIAATYSEVVFGQNAWPVTYSVVEVLEGQFNVFFIVLITLYAGELVWRERELRADQIVDALPSRTSAMMLGKVSGLVLAEVVLLCVLFVAGMLFQASHGYFRFEPQLYASHLFGTVLPSLVQLTVLAVMIHVIVNQKSLGHALVILGLLLRGIAPRLGLEHPLFQYAKAAPFKYSDMNGYGPYVPSLIWTAVYWTGVAVLVGVVAYLTWVRGSEVAWTVRRRTARQRWTGATRVVTVGGLGVAAAAGAVLLHNGHRVNQYRTSSEQRALKADYERTYKPLARLPQPRLVDADVRVDLEPERLAFGVSGTFTYVNNHAAPLDSLVVTSMTRELRIDTLAWGRRATALVEDTLQGVRLYRLDAPLAPGDTVTLRYRAHYATRGFPSGGPDTALAQISPRNAISANGSFINSQYFPVLGYFAALELASDVARRKEGLAPKVRAASIDDVAARAVTYLGVNADWISFRATVSTAPDQIALAPGVLTREYREGGRRVFEYRSPQPMLAFYSFLSARYEVRREEWNGVALEVYYHKGHAFNVERMVASMKASLGDFSARFSPYQFQQLRIVEFPRYSQFAQAFPGTVPFSESVGFILRAGTSVDDVDAPYYVTAHEVA
;
A
#
# COMPACT_ATOMS: atom_id res chain seq x y z
N VAL A 1 9.24 16.61 -24.45
CA VAL A 1 9.47 16.14 -25.84
C VAL A 1 8.23 15.51 -26.46
N THR A 2 7.48 14.64 -25.77
CA THR A 2 6.29 13.95 -26.33
C THR A 2 4.93 14.48 -25.83
N ARG A 3 4.93 15.63 -25.14
CA ARG A 3 3.73 16.20 -24.46
C ARG A 3 2.57 16.42 -25.44
N TYR A 4 2.87 16.86 -26.66
CA TYR A 4 1.89 17.19 -27.70
C TYR A 4 1.69 16.08 -28.74
N TRP A 5 2.28 14.90 -28.54
CA TRP A 5 2.07 13.80 -29.47
C TRP A 5 0.68 13.19 -29.30
N SER A 6 0.02 12.96 -30.42
CA SER A 6 -1.20 12.16 -30.49
C SER A 6 -0.92 10.70 -30.09
N VAL A 7 -1.98 9.95 -29.77
CA VAL A 7 -1.87 8.52 -29.42
C VAL A 7 -1.26 7.71 -30.57
N ALA A 8 -1.63 8.02 -31.82
CA ALA A 8 -1.07 7.37 -33.00
C ALA A 8 0.45 7.62 -33.13
N GLU A 9 0.90 8.85 -32.90
CA GLU A 9 2.32 9.20 -32.93
C GLU A 9 3.10 8.54 -31.80
N LYS A 10 2.55 8.49 -30.58
CA LYS A 10 3.19 7.78 -29.45
C LYS A 10 3.37 6.28 -29.71
N ASN A 11 2.49 5.68 -30.50
CA ASN A 11 2.54 4.25 -30.83
C ASN A 11 3.44 3.94 -32.03
N THR A 12 3.76 4.92 -32.89
CA THR A 12 4.46 4.70 -34.17
C THR A 12 5.80 5.42 -34.28
N ARG A 13 6.00 6.53 -33.56
CA ARG A 13 7.25 7.30 -33.58
C ARG A 13 8.14 6.91 -32.41
N SER A 14 9.40 6.64 -32.69
CA SER A 14 10.43 6.56 -31.66
C SER A 14 10.69 7.95 -31.11
N VAL A 15 10.96 8.06 -29.79
CA VAL A 15 11.27 9.35 -29.17
C VAL A 15 12.54 9.92 -29.83
N PRO A 16 12.46 11.08 -30.53
CA PRO A 16 13.60 11.60 -31.26
C PRO A 16 14.69 12.03 -30.28
N LEU A 17 15.92 11.56 -30.51
CA LEU A 17 17.13 12.00 -29.81
C LEU A 17 17.54 13.40 -30.31
N GLY A 18 16.68 14.40 -30.08
CA GLY A 18 16.89 15.78 -30.49
C GLY A 18 16.50 16.78 -29.40
N GLY A 19 16.89 18.04 -29.60
CA GLY A 19 16.55 19.15 -28.69
C GLY A 19 16.94 18.89 -27.23
N VAL A 20 15.99 19.10 -26.32
CA VAL A 20 16.21 18.97 -24.86
C VAL A 20 16.60 17.55 -24.45
N LEU A 21 16.11 16.50 -25.14
CA LEU A 21 16.48 15.12 -24.79
C LEU A 21 17.92 14.81 -25.17
N LEU A 22 18.35 15.25 -26.36
CA LEU A 22 19.74 15.11 -26.77
C LEU A 22 20.66 15.92 -25.86
N ALA A 23 20.31 17.17 -25.57
CA ALA A 23 21.06 18.02 -24.65
C ALA A 23 21.19 17.34 -23.27
N ASN A 24 20.09 16.84 -22.70
CA ASN A 24 20.11 16.10 -21.43
C ASN A 24 21.03 14.87 -21.50
N ARG A 25 20.90 14.03 -22.54
CA ARG A 25 21.73 12.83 -22.69
C ARG A 25 23.20 13.18 -22.88
N LEU A 26 23.52 14.20 -23.66
CA LEU A 26 24.89 14.68 -23.83
C LEU A 26 25.44 15.26 -22.53
N THR A 27 24.67 16.06 -21.78
CA THR A 27 25.10 16.59 -20.49
C THR A 27 25.41 15.47 -19.52
N TRP A 28 24.51 14.51 -19.30
CA TRP A 28 24.75 13.42 -18.36
C TRP A 28 25.84 12.46 -18.82
N SER A 29 25.94 12.17 -20.12
CA SER A 29 27.03 11.37 -20.67
C SER A 29 28.38 12.09 -20.56
N ALA A 30 28.44 13.39 -20.84
CA ALA A 30 29.64 14.20 -20.69
C ALA A 30 30.05 14.33 -19.21
N MET A 31 29.08 14.48 -18.30
CA MET A 31 29.35 14.52 -16.87
C MET A 31 29.83 13.16 -16.35
N GLY A 32 29.22 12.06 -16.83
CA GLY A 32 29.64 10.71 -16.53
C GLY A 32 31.03 10.37 -17.08
N LEU A 33 31.31 10.71 -18.33
CA LEU A 33 32.63 10.58 -18.95
C LEU A 33 33.66 11.48 -18.28
N GLY A 34 33.28 12.71 -17.94
CA GLY A 34 34.10 13.66 -17.20
C GLY A 34 34.45 13.12 -15.82
N LEU A 35 33.48 12.59 -15.07
CA LEU A 35 33.72 11.92 -13.79
C LEU A 35 34.57 10.67 -13.96
N ALA A 36 34.32 9.84 -14.98
CA ALA A 36 35.13 8.64 -15.23
C ALA A 36 36.58 9.02 -15.59
N PHE A 37 36.78 10.02 -16.43
CA PHE A 37 38.08 10.57 -16.79
C PHE A 37 38.77 11.19 -15.59
N LEU A 38 38.07 12.04 -14.81
CA LEU A 38 38.61 12.67 -13.61
C LEU A 38 38.95 11.61 -12.57
N THR A 39 38.11 10.59 -12.41
CA THR A 39 38.38 9.44 -11.54
C THR A 39 39.62 8.75 -12.02
N GLY A 40 39.74 8.39 -13.31
CA GLY A 40 40.92 7.75 -13.89
C GLY A 40 42.20 8.59 -13.81
N ALA A 41 42.11 9.90 -14.02
CA ALA A 41 43.23 10.85 -13.98
C ALA A 41 43.70 11.13 -12.54
N LEU A 42 42.76 11.18 -11.58
CA LEU A 42 43.05 11.27 -10.15
C LEU A 42 43.34 9.90 -9.53
N PHE A 43 43.04 8.80 -10.24
CA PHE A 43 43.34 7.43 -9.83
C PHE A 43 44.84 7.22 -9.90
N ARG A 44 45.54 7.68 -8.87
CA ARG A 44 46.87 7.17 -8.57
C ARG A 44 46.68 5.72 -8.14
N PHE A 45 47.11 4.78 -8.98
CA PHE A 45 47.42 3.44 -8.54
C PHE A 45 48.35 3.57 -7.33
N ARG A 46 47.80 3.45 -6.13
CA ARG A 46 48.59 3.03 -4.98
C ARG A 46 48.77 1.52 -5.11
N SER A 47 49.48 1.09 -6.17
CA SER A 47 50.47 0.04 -5.95
C SER A 47 51.29 0.54 -4.76
N ALA A 48 51.39 -0.28 -3.70
CA ALA A 48 52.10 0.06 -2.48
C ALA A 48 53.30 0.96 -2.81
N ALA A 49 53.26 2.22 -2.36
CA ALA A 49 54.29 3.18 -2.70
C ALA A 49 55.65 2.52 -2.41
N PRO A 50 56.61 2.49 -3.34
CA PRO A 50 57.98 2.20 -2.95
C PRO A 50 58.29 3.25 -1.89
N ALA A 51 58.71 2.80 -0.71
CA ALA A 51 58.98 3.65 0.43
C ALA A 51 60.05 4.69 0.06
N LEU A 52 59.61 5.84 -0.46
CA LEU A 52 60.42 7.04 -0.68
C LEU A 52 60.33 7.97 0.54
N GLY A 53 60.25 7.36 1.73
CA GLY A 53 60.64 7.99 2.97
C GLY A 53 62.07 7.57 3.27
N ARG A 54 62.90 8.52 3.76
CA ARG A 54 64.25 8.25 4.28
C ARG A 54 64.28 6.90 4.98
N PRO A 55 65.30 6.04 4.75
CA PRO A 55 65.41 4.76 5.43
C PRO A 55 65.21 5.03 6.92
N ARG A 56 64.09 4.56 7.46
CA ARG A 56 63.89 4.54 8.89
C ARG A 56 65.02 3.66 9.36
N ARG A 57 65.99 4.24 10.07
CA ARG A 57 67.10 3.52 10.70
C ARG A 57 66.46 2.26 11.26
N VAL A 58 66.83 1.11 10.72
CA VAL A 58 66.56 -0.15 11.40
C VAL A 58 67.31 0.04 12.70
N VAL A 59 66.55 0.35 13.75
CA VAL A 59 67.06 0.14 15.09
C VAL A 59 67.29 -1.36 15.08
N GLU A 60 68.55 -1.77 15.00
CA GLU A 60 68.94 -3.11 15.43
C GLU A 60 68.16 -3.35 16.71
N GLU A 61 67.30 -4.36 16.68
CA GLU A 61 66.75 -4.90 17.90
C GLU A 61 67.96 -5.18 18.78
N MET A 62 68.13 -4.34 19.81
CA MET A 62 68.93 -4.72 20.95
C MET A 62 68.22 -5.94 21.51
N SER A 63 68.71 -7.11 21.13
CA SER A 63 68.54 -8.37 21.83
C SER A 63 69.25 -8.27 23.19
N GLY A 64 68.81 -7.31 24.00
CA GLY A 64 69.01 -7.36 25.43
C GLY A 64 68.09 -8.45 25.99
N PRO A 65 68.51 -9.20 27.01
CA PRO A 65 67.63 -10.15 27.67
C PRO A 65 66.40 -9.40 28.18
N VAL A 66 65.25 -9.65 27.57
CA VAL A 66 63.96 -9.22 28.11
C VAL A 66 63.80 -9.97 29.42
N ALA A 67 64.05 -9.29 30.54
CA ALA A 67 63.75 -9.83 31.85
C ALA A 67 62.27 -10.23 31.83
N PRO A 68 61.92 -11.49 32.17
CA PRO A 68 60.54 -11.91 32.19
C PRO A 68 59.82 -11.04 33.21
N VAL A 69 58.99 -10.12 32.73
CA VAL A 69 58.03 -9.43 33.58
C VAL A 69 57.11 -10.52 34.07
N ALA A 70 57.27 -10.90 35.34
CA ALA A 70 56.38 -11.83 36.00
C ALA A 70 55.00 -11.17 36.13
N VAL A 71 54.18 -11.29 35.09
CA VAL A 71 52.77 -10.94 35.15
C VAL A 71 52.08 -12.01 35.98
N ARG A 72 52.22 -11.90 37.30
CA ARG A 72 51.45 -12.68 38.28
C ARG A 72 50.11 -11.99 38.55
N ALA A 73 49.34 -11.77 37.49
CA ALA A 73 47.91 -11.61 37.64
C ALA A 73 47.30 -12.99 37.39
N VAL A 74 46.81 -13.65 38.45
CA VAL A 74 45.91 -14.80 38.28
C VAL A 74 44.61 -14.22 37.73
N ILE A 75 44.55 -14.07 36.40
CA ILE A 75 43.35 -13.60 35.72
C ILE A 75 42.36 -14.76 35.74
N THR A 76 41.32 -14.65 36.57
CA THR A 76 40.18 -15.57 36.55
C THR A 76 39.38 -15.33 35.27
N GLN A 77 39.52 -16.24 34.31
CA GLN A 77 38.79 -16.18 33.05
C GLN A 77 37.34 -16.61 33.26
N HIS A 78 36.39 -15.70 33.05
CA HIS A 78 34.97 -15.97 33.16
C HIS A 78 34.38 -16.22 31.77
N PHE A 79 33.91 -17.44 31.50
CA PHE A 79 33.33 -17.84 30.20
C PHE A 79 31.80 -17.98 30.21
N GLY A 80 31.15 -17.42 31.23
CA GLY A 80 29.70 -17.47 31.42
C GLY A 80 28.92 -16.56 30.46
N VAL A 81 27.60 -16.50 30.66
CA VAL A 81 26.68 -15.69 29.86
C VAL A 81 26.99 -14.19 29.97
N GLY A 82 27.43 -13.72 31.15
CA GLY A 82 27.85 -12.32 31.33
C GLY A 82 29.01 -11.92 30.40
N ALA A 83 30.03 -12.78 30.28
CA ALA A 83 31.15 -12.55 29.37
C ALA A 83 30.72 -12.56 27.90
N TRP A 84 29.75 -13.41 27.54
CA TRP A 84 29.17 -13.42 26.19
C TRP A 84 28.48 -12.10 25.84
N TRP A 85 27.70 -11.53 26.77
CA TRP A 85 27.06 -10.22 26.57
C TRP A 85 28.08 -9.09 26.42
N VAL A 86 29.11 -9.06 27.26
CA VAL A 86 30.19 -8.06 27.14
C VAL A 86 30.89 -8.18 25.79
N GLN A 87 31.19 -9.40 25.33
CA GLN A 87 31.80 -9.64 24.01
C GLN A 87 30.89 -9.20 22.86
N LEU A 88 29.59 -9.50 22.94
CA LEU A 88 28.59 -9.11 21.95
C LEU A 88 28.48 -7.59 21.86
N VAL A 89 28.29 -6.91 22.99
CA VAL A 89 28.15 -5.44 23.04
C VAL A 89 29.44 -4.77 22.57
N SER A 90 30.60 -5.28 22.98
CA SER A 90 31.89 -4.75 22.54
C SER A 90 32.06 -4.88 21.03
N THR A 91 31.71 -6.05 20.46
CA THR A 91 31.76 -6.28 19.02
C THR A 91 30.74 -5.42 18.28
N ALA A 92 29.52 -5.31 18.77
CA ALA A 92 28.48 -4.45 18.19
C ALA A 92 28.90 -2.98 18.17
N ARG A 93 29.45 -2.48 19.28
CA ARG A 93 29.98 -1.11 19.36
C ARG A 93 31.14 -0.89 18.39
N MET A 94 32.08 -1.83 18.29
CA MET A 94 33.19 -1.74 17.34
C MET A 94 32.73 -1.79 15.89
N SER A 95 31.79 -2.68 15.57
CA SER A 95 31.19 -2.80 14.24
C SER A 95 30.42 -1.53 13.88
N PHE A 96 29.54 -1.06 14.76
CA PHE A 96 28.81 0.21 14.60
C PHE A 96 29.77 1.38 14.38
N ALA A 97 30.75 1.56 15.26
CA ALA A 97 31.73 2.65 15.17
C ALA A 97 32.53 2.58 13.87
N SER A 98 32.84 1.38 13.37
CA SER A 98 33.54 1.21 12.09
C SER A 98 32.70 1.57 10.87
N ILE A 99 31.37 1.56 10.98
CA ILE A 99 30.45 1.98 9.92
C ILE A 99 30.28 3.49 9.98
N VAL A 100 29.82 4.02 11.11
CA VAL A 100 29.42 5.44 11.20
C VAL A 100 30.57 6.42 11.12
N ARG A 101 31.81 5.97 11.39
CA ARG A 101 33.02 6.80 11.24
C ARG A 101 33.59 6.79 9.82
N GLN A 102 33.10 5.92 8.95
CA GLN A 102 33.57 5.87 7.57
C GLN A 102 32.95 7.00 6.74
N ILE A 103 33.77 7.62 5.87
CA ILE A 103 33.33 8.66 4.94
C ILE A 103 32.15 8.17 4.08
N PRO A 104 32.15 6.94 3.50
CA PRO A 104 31.00 6.42 2.76
C PRO A 104 29.67 6.49 3.51
N PHE A 105 29.64 6.20 4.82
CA PHE A 105 28.41 6.29 5.62
C PHE A 105 27.90 7.74 5.68
N THR A 106 28.77 8.69 6.01
CA THR A 106 28.42 10.12 6.04
C THR A 106 27.94 10.61 4.68
N VAL A 107 28.57 10.15 3.58
CA VAL A 107 28.14 10.47 2.21
C VAL A 107 26.77 9.89 1.92
N ILE A 108 26.50 8.62 2.29
CA ILE A 108 25.18 7.99 2.13
C ILE A 108 24.10 8.78 2.87
N VAL A 109 24.37 9.17 4.12
CA VAL A 109 23.46 9.99 4.92
C VAL A 109 23.23 11.35 4.27
N ALA A 110 24.30 12.04 3.86
CA ALA A 110 24.21 13.37 3.27
C ALA A 110 23.47 13.37 1.92
N VAL A 111 23.81 12.43 1.02
CA VAL A 111 23.12 12.28 -0.27
C VAL A 111 21.66 11.88 -0.05
N GLY A 112 21.37 11.01 0.92
CA GLY A 112 20.01 10.69 1.31
C GLY A 112 19.24 11.92 1.77
N LEU A 113 19.82 12.76 2.64
CA LEU A 113 19.20 14.00 3.12
C LEU A 113 19.02 15.05 2.01
N ILE A 114 19.95 15.14 1.05
CA ILE A 114 19.79 16.00 -0.13
C ILE A 114 18.65 15.48 -1.00
N ASN A 115 18.63 14.17 -1.28
CA ASN A 115 17.56 13.54 -2.05
C ASN A 115 16.20 13.72 -1.37
N LEU A 116 16.17 13.67 -0.03
CA LEU A 116 14.98 14.01 0.74
C LEU A 116 14.52 15.43 0.48
N GLY A 117 15.41 16.43 0.64
CA GLY A 117 15.06 17.83 0.39
C GLY A 117 14.49 18.04 -1.01
N ILE A 118 15.08 17.40 -2.02
CA ILE A 118 14.59 17.45 -3.40
C ILE A 118 13.24 16.75 -3.54
N ALA A 119 13.11 15.51 -3.05
CA ALA A 119 11.87 14.74 -3.18
C ALA A 119 10.70 15.42 -2.45
N ALA A 120 11.00 16.09 -1.35
CA ALA A 120 10.00 16.75 -0.54
C ALA A 120 9.48 18.05 -1.19
N THR A 121 10.22 18.68 -2.11
CA THR A 121 9.66 19.70 -3.02
C THR A 121 8.65 19.16 -4.04
N TYR A 122 8.61 17.84 -4.26
CA TYR A 122 7.70 17.15 -5.19
C TYR A 122 6.70 16.22 -4.47
N SER A 123 6.54 16.32 -3.14
CA SER A 123 5.70 15.39 -2.37
C SER A 123 4.21 15.59 -2.67
N GLU A 124 3.57 14.51 -3.12
CA GLU A 124 2.13 14.39 -3.41
C GLU A 124 1.54 15.54 -4.26
N VAL A 125 2.00 15.60 -5.50
CA VAL A 125 1.39 16.44 -6.54
C VAL A 125 0.08 15.80 -7.01
N VAL A 126 -1.06 16.28 -6.50
CA VAL A 126 -2.38 15.96 -7.07
C VAL A 126 -2.82 17.18 -7.88
N PHE A 127 -3.16 16.98 -9.16
CA PHE A 127 -3.49 18.06 -10.10
C PHE A 127 -2.43 19.17 -10.29
N GLY A 128 -1.16 18.92 -9.95
CA GLY A 128 -0.11 19.94 -10.04
C GLY A 128 0.14 20.71 -8.74
N GLN A 129 -0.63 20.46 -7.68
CA GLN A 129 -0.46 21.10 -6.36
C GLN A 129 0.13 20.15 -5.32
N ASN A 130 1.01 20.67 -4.47
CA ASN A 130 1.55 19.94 -3.32
C ASN A 130 0.50 19.78 -2.22
N ALA A 131 0.50 18.66 -1.51
CA ALA A 131 -0.25 18.51 -0.27
C ALA A 131 0.44 19.21 0.92
N TRP A 132 -0.33 19.50 1.98
CA TRP A 132 0.25 19.76 3.29
C TRP A 132 1.08 18.54 3.72
N PRO A 133 2.25 18.74 4.34
CA PRO A 133 3.13 17.65 4.71
C PRO A 133 2.62 16.98 6.01
N VAL A 134 1.44 16.39 5.96
CA VAL A 134 0.87 15.57 7.04
C VAL A 134 1.81 14.39 7.37
N THR A 135 1.84 13.93 8.62
CA THR A 135 2.93 13.07 9.07
C THR A 135 3.00 11.74 8.30
N TYR A 136 1.87 11.12 7.96
CA TYR A 136 1.90 9.88 7.16
C TYR A 136 2.55 10.10 5.79
N SER A 137 2.30 11.23 5.11
CA SER A 137 2.76 11.46 3.74
C SER A 137 4.27 11.66 3.73
N VAL A 138 4.77 12.41 4.72
CA VAL A 138 6.20 12.61 4.93
C VAL A 138 6.91 11.30 5.23
N VAL A 139 6.35 10.47 6.11
CA VAL A 139 6.93 9.16 6.46
C VAL A 139 6.96 8.20 5.27
N GLU A 140 5.89 8.13 4.47
CA GLU A 140 5.83 7.29 3.26
C GLU A 140 6.84 7.75 2.19
N VAL A 141 6.98 9.06 1.99
CA VAL A 141 8.00 9.64 1.10
C VAL A 141 9.40 9.32 1.62
N LEU A 142 9.65 9.49 2.92
CA LEU A 142 10.92 9.16 3.56
C LEU A 142 11.30 7.70 3.33
N GLU A 143 10.38 6.76 3.62
CA GLU A 143 10.61 5.33 3.42
C GLU A 143 10.91 5.03 1.94
N GLY A 144 10.07 5.50 1.03
CA GLY A 144 10.18 5.22 -0.40
C GLY A 144 11.50 5.69 -1.01
N GLN A 145 11.95 6.90 -0.62
CA GLN A 145 13.19 7.50 -1.12
C GLN A 145 14.44 6.91 -0.45
N PHE A 146 14.37 6.55 0.84
CA PHE A 146 15.52 6.00 1.55
C PHE A 146 15.74 4.50 1.37
N ASN A 147 14.74 3.76 0.86
CA ASN A 147 14.84 2.31 0.68
C ASN A 147 16.08 1.89 -0.14
N VAL A 148 16.46 2.65 -1.17
CA VAL A 148 17.68 2.38 -1.96
C VAL A 148 18.95 2.54 -1.11
N PHE A 149 19.00 3.56 -0.25
CA PHE A 149 20.15 3.80 0.61
C PHE A 149 20.29 2.73 1.70
N PHE A 150 19.18 2.24 2.26
CA PHE A 150 19.21 1.07 3.15
C PHE A 150 19.76 -0.17 2.44
N ILE A 151 19.31 -0.44 1.20
CA ILE A 151 19.82 -1.54 0.39
C ILE A 151 21.33 -1.41 0.14
N VAL A 152 21.81 -0.21 -0.23
CA VAL A 152 23.24 0.07 -0.45
C VAL A 152 24.03 -0.14 0.85
N LEU A 153 23.53 0.39 1.97
CA LEU A 153 24.14 0.25 3.29
C LEU A 153 24.30 -1.23 3.67
N ILE A 154 23.22 -2.01 3.55
CA ILE A 154 23.22 -3.45 3.85
C ILE A 154 24.22 -4.19 2.96
N THR A 155 24.15 -3.94 1.64
CA THR A 155 24.99 -4.63 0.66
C THR A 155 26.47 -4.34 0.89
N LEU A 156 26.82 -3.08 1.15
CA LEU A 156 28.21 -2.65 1.36
C LEU A 156 28.75 -3.12 2.72
N TYR A 157 28.03 -2.80 3.80
CA TYR A 157 28.55 -2.99 5.14
C TYR A 157 28.40 -4.41 5.68
N ALA A 158 27.45 -5.22 5.17
CA ALA A 158 27.46 -6.65 5.49
C ALA A 158 28.74 -7.32 5.00
N GLY A 159 29.17 -7.00 3.77
CA GLY A 159 30.44 -7.47 3.21
C GLY A 159 31.64 -6.94 3.98
N GLU A 160 31.70 -5.62 4.20
CA GLU A 160 32.79 -5.00 4.93
C GLU A 160 32.97 -5.61 6.33
N LEU A 161 31.90 -5.72 7.10
CA LEU A 161 31.97 -6.29 8.46
C LEU A 161 32.38 -7.75 8.48
N VAL A 162 31.95 -8.57 7.51
CA VAL A 162 32.35 -9.99 7.46
C VAL A 162 33.83 -10.14 7.10
N TRP A 163 34.37 -9.28 6.25
CA TRP A 163 35.71 -9.41 5.67
C TRP A 163 36.80 -8.56 6.34
N ARG A 164 36.41 -7.54 7.12
CA ARG A 164 37.31 -6.53 7.70
C ARG A 164 38.56 -7.12 8.36
N GLU A 165 38.42 -8.11 9.23
CA GLU A 165 39.56 -8.66 9.97
C GLU A 165 40.58 -9.32 9.04
N ARG A 166 40.13 -9.94 7.92
CA ARG A 166 41.03 -10.55 6.93
C ARG A 166 41.75 -9.50 6.09
N GLU A 167 41.06 -8.42 5.74
CA GLU A 167 41.65 -7.31 4.98
C GLU A 167 42.72 -6.57 5.79
N LEU A 168 42.51 -6.49 7.12
CA LEU A 168 43.49 -5.96 8.06
C LEU A 168 44.56 -6.99 8.45
N ARG A 169 44.51 -8.23 7.93
CA ARG A 169 45.40 -9.35 8.30
C ARG A 169 45.46 -9.63 9.80
N ALA A 170 44.36 -9.36 10.50
CA ALA A 170 44.20 -9.53 11.95
C ALA A 170 43.27 -10.71 12.29
N ASP A 171 42.76 -11.42 11.29
CA ASP A 171 41.84 -12.55 11.42
C ASP A 171 42.42 -13.67 12.30
N GLN A 172 43.70 -14.01 12.15
CA GLN A 172 44.34 -15.04 12.99
C GLN A 172 44.38 -14.64 14.48
N ILE A 173 44.61 -13.36 14.78
CA ILE A 173 44.63 -12.83 16.15
C ILE A 173 43.22 -12.88 16.74
N VAL A 174 42.23 -12.39 15.99
CA VAL A 174 40.83 -12.36 16.41
C VAL A 174 40.28 -13.77 16.59
N ASP A 175 40.66 -14.70 15.72
CA ASP A 175 40.21 -16.08 15.77
C ASP A 175 40.83 -16.86 16.93
N ALA A 176 41.99 -16.44 17.44
CA ALA A 176 42.63 -17.00 18.63
C ALA A 176 42.03 -16.49 19.95
N LEU A 177 41.24 -15.41 19.93
CA LEU A 177 40.59 -14.90 21.14
C LEU A 177 39.59 -15.93 21.71
N PRO A 178 39.45 -16.04 23.04
CA PRO A 178 38.47 -16.94 23.65
C PRO A 178 37.05 -16.32 23.61
N SER A 179 36.66 -15.80 22.44
CA SER A 179 35.35 -15.26 22.13
C SER A 179 34.45 -16.32 21.50
N ARG A 180 33.16 -16.31 21.83
CA ARG A 180 32.21 -17.23 21.17
C ARG A 180 31.89 -16.69 19.77
N THR A 181 31.88 -17.57 18.77
CA THR A 181 31.52 -17.20 17.38
C THR A 181 30.14 -16.54 17.28
N SER A 182 29.18 -16.94 18.13
CA SER A 182 27.86 -16.31 18.19
C SER A 182 27.90 -14.86 18.65
N ALA A 183 28.75 -14.52 19.63
CA ALA A 183 28.92 -13.13 20.08
C ALA A 183 29.53 -12.26 18.97
N MET A 184 30.49 -12.80 18.22
CA MET A 184 31.11 -12.09 17.09
C MET A 184 30.13 -11.86 15.96
N MET A 185 29.41 -12.91 15.53
CA MET A 185 28.44 -12.81 14.43
C MET A 185 27.28 -11.87 14.80
N LEU A 186 26.65 -12.10 15.94
CA LEU A 186 25.53 -11.26 16.39
C LEU A 186 26.00 -9.83 16.68
N GLY A 187 27.20 -9.65 17.24
CA GLY A 187 27.80 -8.33 17.38
C GLY A 187 27.93 -7.59 16.06
N LYS A 188 28.44 -8.24 15.00
CA LYS A 188 28.54 -7.63 13.67
C LYS A 188 27.16 -7.28 13.09
N VAL A 189 26.20 -8.19 13.18
CA VAL A 189 24.80 -7.95 12.76
C VAL A 189 24.19 -6.79 13.53
N SER A 190 24.27 -6.79 14.86
CA SER A 190 23.77 -5.71 15.72
C SER A 190 24.45 -4.38 15.45
N GLY A 191 25.76 -4.37 15.13
CA GLY A 191 26.47 -3.15 14.76
C GLY A 191 25.94 -2.51 13.48
N LEU A 192 25.61 -3.33 12.47
CA LEU A 192 24.97 -2.84 11.24
C LEU A 192 23.53 -2.38 11.49
N VAL A 193 22.74 -3.15 12.24
CA VAL A 193 21.38 -2.76 12.64
C VAL A 193 21.38 -1.45 13.45
N LEU A 194 22.36 -1.23 14.32
CA LEU A 194 22.49 0.05 15.03
C LEU A 194 22.78 1.22 14.07
N ALA A 195 23.54 0.99 13.00
CA ALA A 195 23.76 2.02 11.98
C ALA A 195 22.47 2.32 11.19
N GLU A 196 21.66 1.30 10.90
CA GLU A 196 20.32 1.46 10.31
C GLU A 196 19.38 2.23 11.27
N VAL A 197 19.40 1.92 12.57
CA VAL A 197 18.61 2.64 13.59
C VAL A 197 19.01 4.11 13.65
N VAL A 198 20.30 4.43 13.60
CA VAL A 198 20.75 5.84 13.53
C VAL A 198 20.23 6.52 12.28
N LEU A 199 20.26 5.85 11.13
CA LEU A 199 19.71 6.39 9.90
C LEU A 199 18.19 6.64 10.03
N LEU A 200 17.42 5.69 10.61
CA LEU A 200 15.99 5.88 10.88
C LEU A 200 15.73 7.06 11.84
N CYS A 201 16.55 7.25 12.88
CA CYS A 201 16.46 8.43 13.75
C CYS A 201 16.75 9.73 12.99
N VAL A 202 17.71 9.72 12.06
CA VAL A 202 17.96 10.87 11.18
C VAL A 202 16.73 11.16 10.31
N LEU A 203 16.07 10.13 9.76
CA LEU A 203 14.81 10.30 9.00
C LEU A 203 13.68 10.85 9.84
N PHE A 204 13.54 10.36 11.07
CA PHE A 204 12.55 10.85 12.02
C PHE A 204 12.70 12.36 12.22
N VAL A 205 13.92 12.80 12.58
CA VAL A 205 14.21 14.22 12.84
C VAL A 205 14.09 15.04 11.56
N ALA A 206 14.64 14.55 10.43
CA ALA A 206 14.58 15.25 9.16
C ALA A 206 13.13 15.43 8.66
N GLY A 207 12.26 14.44 8.88
CA GLY A 207 10.83 14.53 8.58
C GLY A 207 10.15 15.64 9.38
N MET A 208 10.36 15.69 10.69
CA MET A 208 9.80 16.76 11.53
C MET A 208 10.35 18.15 11.15
N LEU A 209 11.64 18.25 10.86
CA LEU A 209 12.25 19.51 10.40
C LEU A 209 11.70 19.93 9.04
N PHE A 210 11.42 18.98 8.14
CA PHE A 210 10.79 19.24 6.86
C PHE A 210 9.35 19.77 7.03
N GLN A 211 8.56 19.13 7.89
CA GLN A 211 7.22 19.61 8.24
C GLN A 211 7.26 21.06 8.79
N ALA A 212 8.18 21.32 9.72
CA ALA A 212 8.37 22.64 10.32
C ALA A 212 8.77 23.71 9.29
N SER A 213 9.71 23.38 8.37
CA SER A 213 10.17 24.32 7.34
C SER A 213 9.09 24.66 6.31
N HIS A 214 8.06 23.82 6.19
CA HIS A 214 6.91 24.03 5.31
C HIS A 214 5.70 24.64 6.03
N GLY A 215 5.84 25.02 7.30
CA GLY A 215 4.80 25.67 8.10
C GLY A 215 3.79 24.72 8.73
N TYR A 216 4.09 23.42 8.77
CA TYR A 216 3.24 22.40 9.39
C TYR A 216 3.81 21.96 10.75
N PHE A 217 3.08 22.26 11.83
CA PHE A 217 3.56 22.03 13.21
C PHE A 217 2.77 20.96 13.97
N ARG A 218 1.84 20.25 13.31
CA ARG A 218 1.08 19.16 13.92
C ARG A 218 1.83 17.84 13.78
N PHE A 219 2.92 17.71 14.53
CA PHE A 219 3.76 16.52 14.48
C PHE A 219 3.09 15.34 15.18
N GLU A 220 3.24 14.15 14.61
CA GLU A 220 2.84 12.88 15.23
C GLU A 220 4.06 11.97 15.45
N PRO A 221 4.86 12.20 16.52
CA PRO A 221 6.06 11.41 16.80
C PRO A 221 5.78 9.90 16.93
N GLN A 222 4.60 9.54 17.45
CA GLN A 222 4.19 8.15 17.56
C GLN A 222 4.03 7.49 16.19
N LEU A 223 3.53 8.20 15.17
CA LEU A 223 3.37 7.67 13.82
C LEU A 223 4.73 7.46 13.14
N TYR A 224 5.65 8.41 13.29
CA TYR A 224 7.05 8.20 12.89
C TYR A 224 7.63 6.95 13.56
N ALA A 225 7.43 6.80 14.87
CA ALA A 225 7.97 5.67 15.62
C ALA A 225 7.37 4.33 15.15
N SER A 226 6.05 4.24 15.04
CA SER A 226 5.34 3.02 14.65
C SER A 226 5.67 2.59 13.23
N HIS A 227 5.86 3.53 12.32
CA HIS A 227 6.21 3.23 10.94
C HIS A 227 7.69 2.88 10.79
N LEU A 228 8.60 3.81 11.13
CA LEU A 228 10.04 3.61 10.90
C LEU A 228 10.60 2.42 11.71
N PHE A 229 10.18 2.25 12.96
CA PHE A 229 10.69 1.17 13.82
C PHE A 229 9.78 -0.05 13.89
N GLY A 230 8.47 0.11 13.67
CA GLY A 230 7.51 -1.00 13.72
C GLY A 230 7.31 -1.72 12.39
N THR A 231 7.45 -1.04 11.25
CA THR A 231 7.28 -1.65 9.91
C THR A 231 8.58 -1.74 9.14
N VAL A 232 9.39 -0.66 9.09
CA VAL A 232 10.61 -0.62 8.27
C VAL A 232 11.77 -1.40 8.93
N LEU A 233 12.09 -1.12 10.19
CA LEU A 233 13.22 -1.76 10.89
C LEU A 233 13.18 -3.30 10.88
N PRO A 234 12.05 -4.00 11.14
CA PRO A 234 12.01 -5.47 11.08
C PRO A 234 12.47 -6.00 9.71
N SER A 235 12.02 -5.38 8.63
CA SER A 235 12.45 -5.72 7.27
C SER A 235 13.95 -5.50 7.05
N LEU A 236 14.52 -4.41 7.57
CA LEU A 236 15.96 -4.14 7.48
C LEU A 236 16.80 -5.17 8.23
N VAL A 237 16.41 -5.51 9.47
CA VAL A 237 17.07 -6.55 10.27
C VAL A 237 17.10 -7.88 9.53
N GLN A 238 15.95 -8.29 8.96
CA GLN A 238 15.83 -9.53 8.19
C GLN A 238 16.76 -9.52 6.97
N LEU A 239 16.80 -8.43 6.21
CA LEU A 239 17.71 -8.28 5.06
C LEU A 239 19.19 -8.29 5.46
N THR A 240 19.54 -7.64 6.57
CA THR A 240 20.90 -7.65 7.10
C THR A 240 21.36 -9.07 7.44
N VAL A 241 20.50 -9.87 8.07
CA VAL A 241 20.80 -11.27 8.38
C VAL A 241 20.99 -12.10 7.10
N LEU A 242 20.16 -11.89 6.08
CA LEU A 242 20.32 -12.52 4.78
C LEU A 242 21.65 -12.15 4.11
N ALA A 243 21.99 -10.86 4.09
CA ALA A 243 23.22 -10.37 3.46
C ALA A 243 24.47 -10.96 4.14
N VAL A 244 24.50 -10.97 5.47
CA VAL A 244 25.58 -11.59 6.25
C VAL A 244 25.69 -13.09 5.94
N MET A 245 24.56 -13.82 5.89
CA MET A 245 24.56 -15.23 5.53
C MET A 245 25.19 -15.48 4.14
N ILE A 246 24.81 -14.68 3.13
CA ILE A 246 25.35 -14.80 1.77
C ILE A 246 26.87 -14.63 1.79
N HIS A 247 27.38 -13.57 2.43
CA HIS A 247 28.82 -13.33 2.51
C HIS A 247 29.58 -14.45 3.20
N VAL A 248 29.00 -15.04 4.25
CA VAL A 248 29.60 -16.13 5.02
C VAL A 248 29.64 -17.44 4.22
N ILE A 249 28.56 -17.80 3.52
CA ILE A 249 28.49 -19.04 2.74
C ILE A 249 29.47 -19.00 1.57
N VAL A 250 29.37 -17.94 0.77
CA VAL A 250 30.13 -17.76 -0.48
C VAL A 250 31.62 -17.65 -0.19
N ASN A 251 31.98 -17.01 0.92
CA ASN A 251 33.36 -16.85 1.36
C ASN A 251 34.28 -16.30 0.24
N GLN A 252 33.74 -15.38 -0.58
CA GLN A 252 34.48 -14.48 -1.46
C GLN A 252 33.82 -13.10 -1.43
N LYS A 253 34.58 -12.03 -1.17
CA LYS A 253 34.02 -10.67 -0.96
C LYS A 253 33.23 -10.18 -2.17
N SER A 254 33.84 -10.18 -3.36
CA SER A 254 33.22 -9.65 -4.59
C SER A 254 31.98 -10.45 -5.02
N LEU A 255 32.08 -11.79 -5.01
CA LEU A 255 30.95 -12.66 -5.34
C LEU A 255 29.83 -12.54 -4.29
N GLY A 256 30.17 -12.35 -3.02
CA GLY A 256 29.20 -12.09 -1.96
C GLY A 256 28.36 -10.84 -2.25
N HIS A 257 28.99 -9.72 -2.60
CA HIS A 257 28.26 -8.49 -2.98
C HIS A 257 27.35 -8.73 -4.19
N ALA A 258 27.87 -9.38 -5.25
CA ALA A 258 27.10 -9.69 -6.44
C ALA A 258 25.86 -10.54 -6.14
N LEU A 259 25.99 -11.53 -5.26
CA LEU A 259 24.88 -12.41 -4.86
C LEU A 259 23.88 -11.74 -3.93
N VAL A 260 24.30 -10.82 -3.05
CA VAL A 260 23.37 -9.99 -2.28
C VAL A 260 22.52 -9.14 -3.23
N ILE A 261 23.16 -8.45 -4.19
CA ILE A 261 22.45 -7.66 -5.20
C ILE A 261 21.49 -8.54 -6.01
N LEU A 262 21.95 -9.70 -6.48
CA LEU A 262 21.11 -10.64 -7.23
C LEU A 262 19.89 -11.08 -6.40
N GLY A 263 20.08 -11.41 -5.12
CA GLY A 263 18.99 -11.79 -4.22
C GLY A 263 17.95 -10.69 -4.05
N LEU A 264 18.39 -9.43 -3.94
CA LEU A 264 17.50 -8.27 -3.86
C LEU A 264 16.75 -8.01 -5.18
N LEU A 265 17.41 -8.20 -6.33
CA LEU A 265 16.76 -8.11 -7.65
C LEU A 265 15.71 -9.20 -7.84
N LEU A 266 16.04 -10.45 -7.49
CA LEU A 266 15.10 -11.58 -7.55
C LEU A 266 13.88 -11.34 -6.67
N ARG A 267 14.08 -10.79 -5.46
CA ARG A 267 12.98 -10.38 -4.58
C ARG A 267 12.04 -9.37 -5.25
N GLY A 268 12.57 -8.39 -5.97
CA GLY A 268 11.75 -7.40 -6.70
C GLY A 268 10.98 -7.98 -7.89
N ILE A 269 11.55 -8.98 -8.57
CA ILE A 269 10.95 -9.60 -9.77
C ILE A 269 10.01 -10.76 -9.41
N ALA A 270 10.16 -11.39 -8.25
CA ALA A 270 9.39 -12.55 -7.80
C ALA A 270 7.85 -12.44 -8.01
N PRO A 271 7.18 -11.32 -7.67
CA PRO A 271 5.74 -11.18 -7.94
C PRO A 271 5.40 -11.29 -9.43
N ARG A 272 6.27 -10.79 -10.33
CA ARG A 272 6.06 -10.85 -11.79
C ARG A 272 6.23 -12.26 -12.35
N LEU A 273 6.91 -13.14 -11.62
CA LEU A 273 7.06 -14.56 -11.93
C LEU A 273 5.92 -15.42 -11.35
N GLY A 274 4.90 -14.80 -10.74
CA GLY A 274 3.79 -15.50 -10.09
C GLY A 274 4.03 -15.86 -8.63
N LEU A 275 5.19 -15.52 -8.05
CA LEU A 275 5.49 -15.71 -6.62
C LEU A 275 4.92 -14.54 -5.79
N GLU A 276 3.63 -14.27 -5.95
CA GLU A 276 2.95 -13.12 -5.33
C GLU A 276 2.62 -13.33 -3.85
N HIS A 277 2.57 -14.59 -3.40
CA HIS A 277 2.11 -14.91 -2.04
C HIS A 277 3.08 -14.35 -0.98
N PRO A 278 2.58 -13.76 0.13
CA PRO A 278 3.42 -13.13 1.15
C PRO A 278 4.53 -14.03 1.71
N LEU A 279 4.30 -15.35 1.78
CA LEU A 279 5.30 -16.33 2.24
C LEU A 279 6.49 -16.55 1.27
N PHE A 280 6.42 -16.06 0.04
CA PHE A 280 7.54 -16.08 -0.91
C PHE A 280 8.28 -14.74 -0.98
N GLN A 281 7.76 -13.71 -0.31
CA GLN A 281 8.28 -12.34 -0.36
C GLN A 281 9.16 -12.03 0.85
N TYR A 282 10.38 -12.60 0.90
CA TYR A 282 11.31 -12.45 2.04
C TYR A 282 11.49 -11.00 2.47
N ALA A 283 11.41 -10.77 3.78
CA ALA A 283 11.59 -9.48 4.44
C ALA A 283 10.71 -8.33 3.91
N LYS A 284 9.59 -8.64 3.24
CA LYS A 284 8.64 -7.65 2.75
C LYS A 284 7.48 -7.54 3.74
N ALA A 285 7.20 -6.31 4.20
CA ALA A 285 6.02 -6.03 4.98
C ALA A 285 4.74 -6.35 4.18
N ALA A 286 3.67 -6.73 4.87
CA ALA A 286 2.35 -6.87 4.25
C ALA A 286 1.90 -5.51 3.68
N PRO A 287 1.21 -5.47 2.52
CA PRO A 287 0.66 -4.23 1.99
C PRO A 287 -0.29 -3.56 2.99
N PHE A 288 -0.14 -2.25 3.18
CA PHE A 288 -1.00 -1.45 4.05
C PHE A 288 -1.15 -0.04 3.50
N LYS A 289 -2.20 0.65 3.97
CA LYS A 289 -2.41 2.08 3.74
C LYS A 289 -2.79 2.72 5.06
N TYR A 290 -2.02 3.71 5.49
CA TYR A 290 -2.39 4.55 6.65
C TYR A 290 -3.36 5.65 6.23
N SER A 291 -4.32 6.03 7.07
CA SER A 291 -5.25 7.14 6.86
C SER A 291 -5.31 7.99 8.14
N ASP A 292 -5.40 9.31 8.05
CA ASP A 292 -5.54 10.15 9.26
C ASP A 292 -6.89 9.90 9.94
N MET A 293 -7.93 9.62 9.16
CA MET A 293 -9.25 9.26 9.70
C MET A 293 -9.25 7.93 10.48
N ASN A 294 -8.55 6.88 10.00
CA ASN A 294 -8.70 5.50 10.48
C ASN A 294 -7.38 4.82 10.94
N GLY A 295 -6.26 5.51 10.88
CA GLY A 295 -4.92 5.00 11.19
C GLY A 295 -4.49 3.82 10.30
N TYR A 296 -3.80 2.84 10.89
CA TYR A 296 -3.47 1.56 10.22
C TYR A 296 -4.69 0.65 9.99
N GLY A 297 -5.86 0.98 10.56
CA GLY A 297 -7.12 0.29 10.35
C GLY A 297 -7.02 -1.25 10.33
N PRO A 298 -7.55 -1.92 9.28
CA PRO A 298 -7.62 -3.38 9.23
C PRO A 298 -6.27 -4.07 8.93
N TYR A 299 -5.17 -3.33 8.75
CA TYR A 299 -3.89 -3.88 8.26
C TYR A 299 -2.95 -4.36 9.36
N VAL A 300 -3.17 -3.96 10.62
CA VAL A 300 -2.27 -4.26 11.75
C VAL A 300 -2.00 -5.77 11.92
N PRO A 301 -3.02 -6.66 11.92
CA PRO A 301 -2.76 -8.10 12.09
C PRO A 301 -1.87 -8.68 10.98
N SER A 302 -2.12 -8.29 9.72
CA SER A 302 -1.29 -8.76 8.60
C SER A 302 0.15 -8.28 8.69
N LEU A 303 0.40 -7.07 9.18
CA LEU A 303 1.75 -6.54 9.38
C LEU A 303 2.51 -7.34 10.44
N ILE A 304 1.89 -7.55 11.60
CA ILE A 304 2.50 -8.26 12.74
C ILE A 304 2.83 -9.70 12.34
N TRP A 305 1.87 -10.46 11.83
CA TRP A 305 2.08 -11.88 11.50
C TRP A 305 3.10 -12.09 10.38
N THR A 306 3.13 -11.18 9.40
CA THR A 306 4.16 -11.21 8.34
C THR A 306 5.54 -10.91 8.89
N ALA A 307 5.67 -9.91 9.76
CA ALA A 307 6.95 -9.58 10.41
C ALA A 307 7.43 -10.70 11.33
N VAL A 308 6.56 -11.30 12.14
CA VAL A 308 6.87 -12.45 13.01
C VAL A 308 7.31 -13.66 12.19
N TYR A 309 6.58 -13.98 11.12
CA TYR A 309 6.93 -15.07 10.20
C TYR A 309 8.36 -14.91 9.66
N TRP A 310 8.64 -13.75 9.04
CA TRP A 310 9.96 -13.50 8.46
C TRP A 310 11.06 -13.35 9.50
N THR A 311 10.74 -12.96 10.74
CA THR A 311 11.69 -12.96 11.86
C THR A 311 12.06 -14.39 12.26
N GLY A 312 11.08 -15.32 12.33
CA GLY A 312 11.36 -16.74 12.53
C GLY A 312 12.26 -17.32 11.44
N VAL A 313 11.99 -16.99 10.18
CA VAL A 313 12.86 -17.38 9.04
C VAL A 313 14.24 -16.73 9.13
N ALA A 314 14.33 -15.44 9.51
CA ALA A 314 15.62 -14.76 9.68
C ALA A 314 16.45 -15.38 10.80
N VAL A 315 15.84 -15.86 11.89
CA VAL A 315 16.55 -16.63 12.92
C VAL A 315 17.16 -17.91 12.31
N LEU A 316 16.43 -18.63 11.47
CA LEU A 316 16.95 -19.82 10.78
C LEU A 316 18.11 -19.47 9.82
N VAL A 317 17.97 -18.40 9.04
CA VAL A 317 19.03 -17.84 8.18
C VAL A 317 20.27 -17.47 9.02
N GLY A 318 20.07 -16.86 10.19
CA GLY A 318 21.14 -16.53 11.14
C GLY A 318 21.82 -17.77 11.73
N VAL A 319 21.08 -18.85 12.00
CA VAL A 319 21.66 -20.14 12.41
C VAL A 319 22.54 -20.71 11.29
N VAL A 320 22.09 -20.66 10.04
CA VAL A 320 22.91 -21.11 8.89
C VAL A 320 24.18 -20.28 8.80
N ALA A 321 24.10 -18.95 8.96
CA ALA A 321 25.26 -18.07 9.00
C ALA A 321 26.22 -18.45 10.14
N TYR A 322 25.71 -18.73 11.34
CA TYR A 322 26.51 -19.14 12.50
C TYR A 322 27.23 -20.48 12.28
N LEU A 323 26.52 -21.47 11.73
CA LEU A 323 27.07 -22.80 11.47
C LEU A 323 28.16 -22.77 10.40
N THR A 324 28.00 -21.91 9.40
CA THR A 324 28.93 -21.80 8.26
C THR A 324 30.00 -20.74 8.45
N TRP A 325 29.99 -20.01 9.58
CA TRP A 325 30.94 -18.96 9.92
C TRP A 325 32.38 -19.49 9.92
N VAL A 326 33.22 -18.95 9.05
CA VAL A 326 34.60 -19.38 8.89
C VAL A 326 35.45 -18.77 10.00
N ARG A 327 36.20 -19.63 10.69
CA ARG A 327 37.15 -19.28 11.76
C ARG A 327 38.38 -20.15 11.59
N GLY A 328 39.57 -19.55 11.56
CA GLY A 328 40.84 -20.20 11.25
C GLY A 328 41.23 -20.09 9.78
N SER A 329 42.45 -20.55 9.48
CA SER A 329 43.09 -20.48 8.16
C SER A 329 42.65 -21.56 7.18
N GLU A 330 42.03 -22.65 7.64
CA GLU A 330 41.54 -23.71 6.76
C GLU A 330 40.17 -23.37 6.16
N VAL A 331 40.17 -23.12 4.85
CA VAL A 331 38.98 -22.67 4.10
C VAL A 331 38.26 -23.84 3.40
N ALA A 332 38.83 -25.05 3.45
CA ALA A 332 38.28 -26.21 2.76
C ALA A 332 36.85 -26.54 3.22
N TRP A 333 35.97 -26.84 2.25
CA TRP A 333 34.56 -27.10 2.52
C TRP A 333 34.32 -28.29 3.47
N THR A 334 35.17 -29.31 3.39
CA THR A 334 35.15 -30.49 4.29
C THR A 334 35.32 -30.10 5.75
N VAL A 335 36.23 -29.17 6.03
CA VAL A 335 36.54 -28.66 7.38
C VAL A 335 35.40 -27.78 7.89
N ARG A 336 34.85 -26.94 7.03
CA ARG A 336 33.66 -26.12 7.35
C ARG A 336 32.47 -26.99 7.74
N ARG A 337 32.23 -28.09 7.01
CA ARG A 337 31.15 -29.05 7.32
C ARG A 337 31.38 -29.75 8.66
N ARG A 338 32.61 -30.15 8.98
CA ARG A 338 32.95 -30.73 10.29
C ARG A 338 32.74 -29.73 11.43
N THR A 339 33.16 -28.49 11.23
CA THR A 339 32.97 -27.39 12.19
C THR A 339 31.49 -27.09 12.42
N ALA A 340 30.68 -27.06 11.36
CA ALA A 340 29.23 -26.90 11.47
C ALA A 340 28.60 -28.03 12.32
N ARG A 341 29.01 -29.28 12.13
CA ARG A 341 28.56 -30.41 12.96
C ARG A 341 28.96 -30.25 14.43
N GLN A 342 30.16 -29.77 14.71
CA GLN A 342 30.61 -29.49 16.08
C GLN A 342 29.82 -28.34 16.73
N ARG A 343 29.42 -27.33 15.95
CA ARG A 343 28.57 -26.22 16.42
C ARG A 343 27.09 -26.59 16.57
N TRP A 344 26.68 -27.78 16.15
CA TRP A 344 25.31 -28.30 16.28
C TRP A 344 25.02 -28.84 17.69
N THR A 345 25.13 -27.93 18.67
CA THR A 345 24.93 -28.19 20.10
C THR A 345 23.45 -28.13 20.50
N GLY A 346 23.14 -28.51 21.74
CA GLY A 346 21.78 -28.40 22.30
C GLY A 346 21.21 -26.98 22.21
N ALA A 347 22.01 -25.96 22.50
CA ALA A 347 21.59 -24.56 22.39
C ALA A 347 21.24 -24.16 20.94
N THR A 348 22.07 -24.54 19.97
CA THR A 348 21.80 -24.29 18.55
C THR A 348 20.51 -24.97 18.11
N ARG A 349 20.28 -26.22 18.54
CA ARG A 349 19.03 -26.97 18.25
C ARG A 349 17.81 -26.27 18.83
N VAL A 350 17.88 -25.77 20.07
CA VAL A 350 16.78 -25.02 20.69
C VAL A 350 16.46 -23.76 19.89
N VAL A 351 17.45 -22.99 19.47
CA VAL A 351 17.24 -21.79 18.63
C VAL A 351 16.64 -22.17 17.28
N THR A 352 17.11 -23.25 16.64
CA THR A 352 16.53 -23.73 15.38
C THR A 352 15.08 -24.17 15.54
N VAL A 353 14.78 -24.98 16.56
CA VAL A 353 13.41 -25.45 16.82
C VAL A 353 12.50 -24.27 17.18
N GLY A 354 12.98 -23.31 17.97
CA GLY A 354 12.25 -22.08 18.28
C GLY A 354 11.96 -21.24 17.03
N GLY A 355 12.97 -20.99 16.20
CA GLY A 355 12.79 -20.25 14.93
C GLY A 355 11.85 -20.95 13.96
N LEU A 356 11.97 -22.28 13.84
CA LEU A 356 11.05 -23.10 13.05
C LEU A 356 9.63 -23.07 13.61
N GLY A 357 9.47 -23.17 14.93
CA GLY A 357 8.18 -23.10 15.61
C GLY A 357 7.48 -21.76 15.39
N VAL A 358 8.22 -20.65 15.50
CA VAL A 358 7.70 -19.30 15.22
C VAL A 358 7.29 -19.16 13.75
N ALA A 359 8.16 -19.57 12.82
CA ALA A 359 7.86 -19.50 11.39
C ALA A 359 6.67 -20.41 11.00
N ALA A 360 6.58 -21.61 11.57
CA ALA A 360 5.49 -22.54 11.32
C ALA A 360 4.17 -22.03 11.90
N ALA A 361 4.17 -21.50 13.14
CA ALA A 361 2.98 -20.94 13.78
C ALA A 361 2.47 -19.70 13.03
N ALA A 362 3.34 -18.72 12.78
CA ALA A 362 2.97 -17.52 12.03
C ALA A 362 2.59 -17.83 10.58
N GLY A 363 3.31 -18.77 9.94
CA GLY A 363 2.98 -19.26 8.60
C GLY A 363 1.63 -19.95 8.54
N ALA A 364 1.27 -20.76 9.56
CA ALA A 364 -0.04 -21.39 9.67
C ALA A 364 -1.15 -20.34 9.84
N VAL A 365 -0.92 -19.29 10.64
CA VAL A 365 -1.87 -18.17 10.77
C VAL A 365 -2.06 -17.46 9.43
N LEU A 366 -0.98 -17.17 8.70
CA LEU A 366 -1.02 -16.54 7.37
C LEU A 366 -1.75 -17.41 6.35
N LEU A 367 -1.47 -18.72 6.31
CA LEU A 367 -2.14 -19.65 5.40
C LEU A 367 -3.63 -19.83 5.76
N HIS A 368 -3.95 -19.95 7.03
CA HIS A 368 -5.33 -20.05 7.50
C HIS A 368 -6.13 -18.81 7.10
N ASN A 369 -5.59 -17.62 7.39
CA ASN A 369 -6.24 -16.36 7.04
C ASN A 369 -6.35 -16.16 5.52
N GLY A 370 -5.30 -16.50 4.77
CA GLY A 370 -5.24 -16.29 3.32
C GLY A 370 -6.04 -17.27 2.46
N HIS A 371 -6.15 -18.53 2.89
CA HIS A 371 -6.74 -19.60 2.05
C HIS A 371 -8.01 -20.22 2.64
N ARG A 372 -8.20 -20.20 3.97
CA ARG A 372 -9.40 -20.77 4.60
C ARG A 372 -10.42 -19.70 4.96
N VAL A 373 -9.96 -18.60 5.56
CA VAL A 373 -10.83 -17.49 5.95
C VAL A 373 -11.12 -16.58 4.75
N ASN A 374 -10.09 -16.29 3.96
CA ASN A 374 -10.17 -15.51 2.73
C ASN A 374 -9.80 -16.38 1.53
N GLN A 375 -10.07 -15.88 0.32
CA GLN A 375 -9.70 -16.54 -0.93
C GLN A 375 -8.51 -15.82 -1.56
N TYR A 376 -7.31 -16.36 -1.37
CA TYR A 376 -6.13 -15.93 -2.11
C TYR A 376 -6.28 -16.24 -3.60
N ARG A 377 -6.07 -15.22 -4.43
CA ARG A 377 -6.02 -15.33 -5.89
C ARG A 377 -4.86 -14.52 -6.41
N THR A 378 -4.07 -15.12 -7.29
CA THR A 378 -3.00 -14.47 -8.04
C THR A 378 -3.57 -13.46 -9.03
N SER A 379 -2.73 -12.52 -9.48
CA SER A 379 -3.08 -11.58 -10.53
C SER A 379 -3.49 -12.27 -11.85
N SER A 380 -3.05 -13.51 -12.09
CA SER A 380 -3.48 -14.28 -13.26
C SER A 380 -4.86 -14.90 -13.09
N GLU A 381 -5.16 -15.46 -11.92
CA GLU A 381 -6.48 -16.03 -11.63
C GLU A 381 -7.56 -14.94 -11.60
N GLN A 382 -7.28 -13.76 -11.04
CA GLN A 382 -8.20 -12.62 -11.10
C GLN A 382 -8.48 -12.16 -12.54
N ARG A 383 -7.46 -12.23 -13.41
CA ARG A 383 -7.59 -11.87 -14.83
C ARG A 383 -8.45 -12.89 -15.57
N ALA A 384 -8.17 -14.18 -15.37
CA ALA A 384 -8.95 -15.28 -15.95
C ALA A 384 -10.42 -15.20 -15.51
N LEU A 385 -10.69 -14.94 -14.22
CA LEU A 385 -12.05 -14.82 -13.70
C LEU A 385 -12.86 -13.71 -14.40
N LYS A 386 -12.24 -12.55 -14.65
CA LYS A 386 -12.88 -11.45 -15.40
C LYS A 386 -13.09 -11.79 -16.88
N ALA A 387 -12.17 -12.53 -17.48
CA ALA A 387 -12.33 -13.01 -18.85
C ALA A 387 -13.47 -14.04 -18.95
N ASP A 388 -13.58 -14.95 -17.99
CA ASP A 388 -14.63 -15.97 -17.95
C ASP A 388 -16.01 -15.35 -17.72
N TYR A 389 -16.11 -14.31 -16.89
CA TYR A 389 -17.34 -13.52 -16.77
C TYR A 389 -17.79 -12.98 -18.14
N GLU A 390 -16.86 -12.37 -18.89
CA GLU A 390 -17.16 -11.81 -20.21
C GLU A 390 -17.56 -12.92 -21.20
N ARG A 391 -16.80 -14.03 -21.27
CA ARG A 391 -17.10 -15.12 -22.21
C ARG A 391 -18.46 -15.76 -21.93
N THR A 392 -18.78 -16.00 -20.66
CA THR A 392 -19.99 -16.73 -20.26
C THR A 392 -21.23 -15.85 -20.32
N TYR A 393 -21.16 -14.60 -19.85
CA TYR A 393 -22.35 -13.79 -19.60
C TYR A 393 -22.57 -12.63 -20.56
N LYS A 394 -21.58 -12.27 -21.40
CA LYS A 394 -21.79 -11.23 -22.43
C LYS A 394 -22.94 -11.51 -23.40
N PRO A 395 -23.30 -12.76 -23.75
CA PRO A 395 -24.51 -13.03 -24.54
C PRO A 395 -25.80 -12.50 -23.87
N LEU A 396 -25.85 -12.45 -22.53
CA LEU A 396 -27.00 -11.93 -21.78
C LEU A 396 -27.10 -10.41 -21.81
N ALA A 397 -26.08 -9.68 -22.30
CA ALA A 397 -26.10 -8.22 -22.34
C ALA A 397 -27.18 -7.62 -23.24
N ARG A 398 -27.71 -8.41 -24.19
CA ARG A 398 -28.78 -8.00 -25.10
C ARG A 398 -30.18 -8.37 -24.59
N LEU A 399 -30.27 -9.09 -23.48
CA LEU A 399 -31.55 -9.50 -22.92
C LEU A 399 -32.24 -8.26 -22.33
N PRO A 400 -33.45 -7.89 -22.78
CA PRO A 400 -34.17 -6.77 -22.19
C PRO A 400 -34.46 -7.04 -20.71
N GLN A 401 -34.27 -6.03 -19.88
CA GLN A 401 -34.52 -6.08 -18.44
C GLN A 401 -35.51 -4.97 -18.05
N PRO A 402 -36.36 -5.19 -17.03
CA PRO A 402 -37.20 -4.14 -16.51
C PRO A 402 -36.34 -3.08 -15.80
N ARG A 403 -36.87 -1.86 -15.68
CA ARG A 403 -36.13 -0.72 -15.11
C ARG A 403 -36.50 -0.45 -13.67
N LEU A 404 -35.50 -0.16 -12.85
CA LEU A 404 -35.70 0.26 -11.47
C LEU A 404 -36.36 1.65 -11.41
N VAL A 405 -37.43 1.78 -10.61
CA VAL A 405 -38.18 3.04 -10.42
C VAL A 405 -38.40 3.44 -8.95
N ASP A 406 -38.25 2.52 -8.00
CA ASP A 406 -38.31 2.83 -6.56
C ASP A 406 -37.29 1.96 -5.80
N ALA A 407 -36.55 2.57 -4.89
CA ALA A 407 -35.62 1.89 -4.00
C ALA A 407 -35.82 2.36 -2.55
N ASP A 408 -36.24 1.43 -1.71
CA ASP A 408 -36.31 1.59 -0.27
C ASP A 408 -35.22 0.75 0.37
N VAL A 409 -34.17 1.39 0.88
CA VAL A 409 -32.95 0.72 1.32
C VAL A 409 -32.64 0.99 2.78
N ARG A 410 -32.04 -0.01 3.44
CA ARG A 410 -31.50 0.09 4.79
C ARG A 410 -30.05 -0.35 4.79
N VAL A 411 -29.20 0.45 5.43
CA VAL A 411 -27.78 0.14 5.65
C VAL A 411 -27.50 0.18 7.14
N ASP A 412 -27.03 -0.94 7.67
CA ASP A 412 -26.63 -1.09 9.07
C ASP A 412 -25.09 -1.15 9.12
N LEU A 413 -24.43 -0.07 9.51
CA LEU A 413 -22.97 0.04 9.58
C LEU A 413 -22.47 -0.32 10.97
N GLU A 414 -21.66 -1.37 11.13
CA GLU A 414 -21.03 -1.74 12.41
C GLU A 414 -19.51 -1.45 12.38
N PRO A 415 -19.06 -0.17 12.45
CA PRO A 415 -17.63 0.21 12.49
C PRO A 415 -16.80 -0.58 13.50
N GLU A 416 -17.36 -0.80 14.69
CA GLU A 416 -16.75 -1.52 15.81
C GLU A 416 -16.39 -2.98 15.48
N ARG A 417 -17.09 -3.59 14.51
CA ARG A 417 -16.88 -4.98 14.07
C ARG A 417 -16.38 -5.08 12.64
N LEU A 418 -16.14 -3.95 11.98
CA LEU A 418 -15.82 -3.86 10.56
C LEU A 418 -16.77 -4.72 9.71
N ALA A 419 -18.07 -4.57 9.99
CA ALA A 419 -19.16 -5.27 9.34
C ALA A 419 -20.25 -4.29 8.90
N PHE A 420 -21.04 -4.69 7.91
CA PHE A 420 -22.24 -3.98 7.53
C PHE A 420 -23.30 -4.90 6.94
N GLY A 421 -24.55 -4.52 7.15
CA GLY A 421 -25.72 -5.10 6.50
C GLY A 421 -26.30 -4.15 5.46
N VAL A 422 -26.73 -4.70 4.33
CA VAL A 422 -27.53 -3.97 3.33
C VAL A 422 -28.83 -4.74 3.12
N SER A 423 -29.94 -4.02 3.09
CA SER A 423 -31.23 -4.61 2.74
C SER A 423 -32.10 -3.59 2.03
N GLY A 424 -33.12 -4.06 1.32
CA GLY A 424 -34.04 -3.15 0.67
C GLY A 424 -35.13 -3.84 -0.12
N THR A 425 -36.10 -3.05 -0.54
CA THR A 425 -37.13 -3.42 -1.50
C THR A 425 -37.00 -2.54 -2.72
N PHE A 426 -36.88 -3.19 -3.88
CA PHE A 426 -36.74 -2.53 -5.18
C PHE A 426 -37.97 -2.80 -6.02
N THR A 427 -38.51 -1.78 -6.68
CA THR A 427 -39.63 -1.92 -7.62
C THR A 427 -39.13 -1.69 -9.04
N TYR A 428 -39.39 -2.66 -9.91
CA TYR A 428 -39.03 -2.63 -11.32
C TYR A 428 -40.29 -2.58 -12.19
N VAL A 429 -40.21 -1.86 -13.31
CA VAL A 429 -41.29 -1.76 -14.31
C VAL A 429 -40.81 -2.28 -15.66
N ASN A 430 -41.67 -3.01 -16.37
CA ASN A 430 -41.43 -3.31 -17.77
C ASN A 430 -41.79 -2.10 -18.63
N ASN A 431 -40.79 -1.39 -19.14
CA ASN A 431 -41.00 -0.29 -20.10
C ASN A 431 -40.82 -0.70 -21.57
N HIS A 432 -40.67 -2.01 -21.84
CA HIS A 432 -40.59 -2.55 -23.20
C HIS A 432 -41.99 -2.84 -23.74
N ALA A 433 -42.11 -2.85 -25.07
CA ALA A 433 -43.36 -3.18 -25.74
C ALA A 433 -43.71 -4.69 -25.70
N ALA A 434 -42.75 -5.54 -25.35
CA ALA A 434 -42.92 -6.99 -25.26
C ALA A 434 -42.94 -7.46 -23.79
N PRO A 435 -43.66 -8.56 -23.47
CA PRO A 435 -43.57 -9.17 -22.16
C PRO A 435 -42.16 -9.69 -21.85
N LEU A 436 -41.72 -9.56 -20.60
CA LEU A 436 -40.42 -10.06 -20.14
C LEU A 436 -40.60 -11.28 -19.22
N ASP A 437 -39.99 -12.40 -19.56
CA ASP A 437 -40.05 -13.63 -18.77
C ASP A 437 -38.75 -13.94 -18.01
N SER A 438 -37.66 -13.23 -18.32
CA SER A 438 -36.31 -13.59 -17.87
C SER A 438 -35.62 -12.42 -17.18
N LEU A 439 -35.11 -12.65 -15.97
CA LEU A 439 -34.46 -11.65 -15.12
C LEU A 439 -33.03 -12.05 -14.81
N VAL A 440 -32.07 -11.19 -15.11
CA VAL A 440 -30.66 -11.39 -14.78
C VAL A 440 -30.33 -10.50 -13.60
N VAL A 441 -29.87 -11.08 -12.50
CA VAL A 441 -29.36 -10.34 -11.33
C VAL A 441 -27.85 -10.47 -11.28
N THR A 442 -27.16 -9.33 -11.33
CA THR A 442 -25.69 -9.26 -11.18
C THR A 442 -25.34 -8.59 -9.86
N SER A 443 -24.48 -9.25 -9.07
CA SER A 443 -23.87 -8.71 -7.86
C SER A 443 -22.47 -8.21 -8.18
N MET A 444 -22.22 -6.91 -8.02
CA MET A 444 -20.91 -6.33 -8.33
C MET A 444 -19.86 -6.74 -7.30
N THR A 445 -20.27 -6.88 -6.04
CA THR A 445 -19.42 -7.30 -4.93
C THR A 445 -19.71 -8.74 -4.55
N ARG A 446 -18.73 -9.63 -4.76
CA ARG A 446 -18.89 -11.09 -4.61
C ARG A 446 -18.59 -11.58 -3.19
N GLU A 447 -17.99 -10.73 -2.39
CA GLU A 447 -17.64 -10.97 -0.99
C GLU A 447 -18.85 -10.80 -0.05
N LEU A 448 -19.96 -10.23 -0.53
CA LEU A 448 -21.20 -10.12 0.24
C LEU A 448 -21.89 -11.48 0.30
N ARG A 449 -22.29 -11.87 1.51
CA ARG A 449 -23.16 -13.03 1.69
C ARG A 449 -24.61 -12.58 1.55
N ILE A 450 -25.28 -13.08 0.52
CA ILE A 450 -26.70 -12.81 0.27
C ILE A 450 -27.52 -13.76 1.14
N ASP A 451 -28.34 -13.17 2.03
CA ASP A 451 -29.25 -13.91 2.91
C ASP A 451 -30.63 -14.07 2.29
N THR A 452 -31.06 -13.08 1.51
CA THR A 452 -32.39 -13.09 0.88
C THR A 452 -32.34 -12.39 -0.46
N LEU A 453 -32.91 -13.04 -1.47
CA LEU A 453 -33.19 -12.50 -2.78
C LEU A 453 -34.53 -13.08 -3.21
N ALA A 454 -35.60 -12.32 -2.97
CA ALA A 454 -36.97 -12.80 -3.12
C ALA A 454 -37.77 -11.89 -4.05
N TRP A 455 -38.28 -12.47 -5.12
CA TRP A 455 -39.16 -11.80 -6.08
C TRP A 455 -40.60 -11.75 -5.56
N GLY A 456 -41.30 -10.64 -5.82
CA GLY A 456 -42.73 -10.50 -5.54
C GLY A 456 -43.63 -11.37 -6.43
N ARG A 457 -43.04 -12.04 -7.43
CA ARG A 457 -43.68 -13.05 -8.28
C ARG A 457 -42.92 -14.37 -8.16
N ARG A 458 -43.61 -15.48 -8.45
CA ARG A 458 -42.93 -16.77 -8.57
C ARG A 458 -41.93 -16.72 -9.71
N ALA A 459 -40.71 -17.14 -9.41
CA ALA A 459 -39.60 -17.15 -10.33
C ALA A 459 -38.73 -18.39 -10.05
N THR A 460 -38.34 -19.08 -11.10
CA THR A 460 -37.46 -20.25 -11.04
C THR A 460 -36.04 -19.84 -11.41
N ALA A 461 -35.05 -20.17 -10.56
CA ALA A 461 -33.64 -19.93 -10.88
C ALA A 461 -33.16 -20.92 -11.95
N LEU A 462 -32.66 -20.41 -13.07
CA LEU A 462 -32.06 -21.17 -14.15
C LEU A 462 -30.54 -21.29 -14.02
N VAL A 463 -29.90 -20.22 -13.53
CA VAL A 463 -28.46 -20.15 -13.29
C VAL A 463 -28.23 -19.49 -11.94
N GLU A 464 -27.36 -20.08 -11.13
CA GLU A 464 -26.86 -19.50 -9.88
C GLU A 464 -25.35 -19.62 -9.80
N ASP A 465 -24.65 -18.65 -10.40
CA ASP A 465 -23.19 -18.57 -10.35
C ASP A 465 -22.76 -17.58 -9.26
N THR A 466 -22.55 -18.11 -8.07
CA THR A 466 -22.09 -17.32 -6.91
C THR A 466 -20.63 -16.87 -7.06
N LEU A 467 -19.83 -17.54 -7.87
CA LEU A 467 -18.43 -17.17 -8.13
C LEU A 467 -18.32 -15.93 -9.03
N GLN A 468 -19.19 -15.83 -10.04
CA GLN A 468 -19.27 -14.68 -10.93
C GLN A 468 -20.27 -13.62 -10.47
N GLY A 469 -21.12 -13.95 -9.50
CA GLY A 469 -22.14 -13.07 -8.95
C GLY A 469 -23.35 -12.91 -9.89
N VAL A 470 -23.63 -13.89 -10.74
CA VAL A 470 -24.71 -13.83 -11.74
C VAL A 470 -25.79 -14.85 -11.41
N ARG A 471 -27.05 -14.41 -11.42
CA ARG A 471 -28.22 -15.28 -11.31
C ARG A 471 -29.19 -15.00 -12.44
N LEU A 472 -29.70 -16.04 -13.10
CA LEU A 472 -30.73 -15.94 -14.13
C LEU A 472 -32.01 -16.58 -13.60
N TYR A 473 -33.11 -15.85 -13.65
CA TYR A 473 -34.43 -16.29 -13.24
C TYR A 473 -35.38 -16.30 -14.42
N ARG A 474 -36.31 -17.26 -14.44
CA ARG A 474 -37.50 -17.25 -15.30
C ARG A 474 -38.73 -16.98 -14.43
N LEU A 475 -39.52 -15.98 -14.78
CA LEU A 475 -40.81 -15.69 -14.17
C LEU A 475 -41.84 -16.72 -14.65
N ASP A 476 -42.65 -17.24 -13.73
CA ASP A 476 -43.75 -18.16 -14.08
C ASP A 476 -44.84 -17.43 -14.90
N ALA A 477 -45.06 -16.16 -14.58
CA ALA A 477 -45.92 -15.24 -15.33
C ALA A 477 -45.06 -14.08 -15.88
N PRO A 478 -44.93 -13.95 -17.21
CA PRO A 478 -44.18 -12.85 -17.82
C PRO A 478 -44.70 -11.48 -17.38
N LEU A 479 -43.79 -10.52 -17.27
CA LEU A 479 -44.08 -9.13 -16.94
C LEU A 479 -44.60 -8.42 -18.19
N ALA A 480 -45.90 -8.14 -18.26
CA ALA A 480 -46.49 -7.43 -19.40
C ALA A 480 -45.95 -5.99 -19.51
N PRO A 481 -46.04 -5.32 -20.68
CA PRO A 481 -45.70 -3.90 -20.80
C PRO A 481 -46.44 -3.04 -19.76
N GLY A 482 -45.71 -2.18 -19.05
CA GLY A 482 -46.22 -1.34 -17.96
C GLY A 482 -46.39 -2.05 -16.60
N ASP A 483 -46.24 -3.38 -16.56
CA ASP A 483 -46.42 -4.17 -15.35
C ASP A 483 -45.19 -4.08 -14.42
N THR A 484 -45.38 -4.35 -13.12
CA THR A 484 -44.35 -4.18 -12.08
C THR A 484 -44.02 -5.46 -11.32
N VAL A 485 -42.78 -5.54 -10.85
CA VAL A 485 -42.29 -6.62 -9.99
C VAL A 485 -41.38 -6.05 -8.89
N THR A 486 -41.48 -6.61 -7.69
CA THR A 486 -40.65 -6.21 -6.56
C THR A 486 -39.53 -7.22 -6.29
N LEU A 487 -38.39 -6.75 -5.80
CA LEU A 487 -37.28 -7.57 -5.31
C LEU A 487 -36.96 -7.17 -3.87
N ARG A 488 -37.07 -8.12 -2.94
CA ARG A 488 -36.58 -7.98 -1.57
C ARG A 488 -35.18 -8.56 -1.47
N TYR A 489 -34.25 -7.74 -1.00
CA TYR A 489 -32.84 -8.09 -0.89
C TYR A 489 -32.34 -7.92 0.53
N ARG A 490 -31.51 -8.85 0.99
CA ARG A 490 -30.71 -8.72 2.20
C ARG A 490 -29.37 -9.41 2.00
N ALA A 491 -28.30 -8.70 2.35
CA ALA A 491 -26.96 -9.24 2.39
C ALA A 491 -26.16 -8.63 3.53
N HIS A 492 -25.10 -9.33 3.94
CA HIS A 492 -24.18 -8.83 4.94
C HIS A 492 -22.73 -9.07 4.52
N TYR A 493 -21.87 -8.19 5.01
CA TYR A 493 -20.44 -8.32 4.98
C TYR A 493 -19.89 -8.21 6.40
N ALA A 494 -18.92 -9.04 6.72
CA ALA A 494 -18.15 -8.91 7.96
C ALA A 494 -16.70 -9.21 7.64
N THR A 495 -15.81 -8.34 8.11
CA THR A 495 -14.37 -8.58 7.99
C THR A 495 -14.00 -9.85 8.74
N ARG A 496 -13.40 -10.82 8.04
CA ARG A 496 -12.93 -12.08 8.64
C ARG A 496 -11.43 -12.21 8.43
N GLY A 497 -10.69 -12.25 9.55
CA GLY A 497 -9.25 -12.39 9.49
C GLY A 497 -8.59 -11.28 8.65
N PHE A 498 -7.59 -11.64 7.86
CA PHE A 498 -6.95 -10.74 6.89
C PHE A 498 -6.50 -11.50 5.64
N PRO A 499 -6.63 -10.94 4.43
CA PRO A 499 -6.23 -11.62 3.20
C PRO A 499 -4.70 -11.76 3.08
N SER A 500 -4.22 -12.84 2.46
CA SER A 500 -2.79 -13.07 2.24
C SER A 500 -2.30 -12.37 0.99
N GLY A 501 -2.20 -11.04 1.05
CA GLY A 501 -1.78 -10.26 -0.11
C GLY A 501 -2.67 -10.48 -1.32
N GLY A 502 -2.13 -10.15 -2.50
CA GLY A 502 -2.91 -9.85 -3.68
C GLY A 502 -3.01 -8.33 -3.84
N PRO A 503 -3.16 -7.83 -5.07
CA PRO A 503 -3.44 -6.42 -5.24
C PRO A 503 -4.78 -6.16 -4.55
N ASP A 504 -4.79 -5.37 -3.46
CA ASP A 504 -5.80 -4.33 -3.34
C ASP A 504 -5.62 -3.53 -4.63
N THR A 505 -6.23 -3.99 -5.71
CA THR A 505 -6.01 -3.39 -7.02
C THR A 505 -6.42 -1.96 -6.84
N ALA A 506 -5.52 -1.03 -7.12
CA ALA A 506 -5.79 0.40 -7.25
C ALA A 506 -6.95 0.72 -8.24
N LEU A 507 -7.62 -0.29 -8.79
CA LEU A 507 -8.75 -0.26 -9.71
C LEU A 507 -10.07 -0.74 -9.11
N ALA A 508 -10.09 -1.43 -7.95
CA ALA A 508 -11.33 -1.64 -7.22
C ALA A 508 -11.53 -0.36 -6.40
N GLN A 509 -12.31 0.58 -6.94
CA GLN A 509 -12.51 1.90 -6.35
C GLN A 509 -12.92 1.83 -4.88
N ILE A 510 -13.54 0.74 -4.41
CA ILE A 510 -13.77 0.45 -2.98
C ILE A 510 -13.78 -1.08 -2.78
N SER A 511 -12.81 -1.64 -2.06
CA SER A 511 -12.89 -3.03 -1.56
C SER A 511 -13.84 -3.07 -0.35
N PRO A 512 -14.66 -4.11 -0.15
CA PRO A 512 -15.54 -4.24 1.03
C PRO A 512 -14.80 -4.06 2.36
N ARG A 513 -13.53 -4.49 2.39
CA ARG A 513 -12.63 -4.36 3.54
C ARG A 513 -12.30 -2.91 3.90
N ASN A 514 -12.27 -2.03 2.90
CA ASN A 514 -11.97 -0.61 3.07
C ASN A 514 -13.24 0.25 3.07
N ALA A 515 -14.39 -0.34 2.69
CA ALA A 515 -15.70 0.30 2.69
C ALA A 515 -16.26 0.51 4.10
N ILE A 516 -15.95 -0.41 5.02
CA ILE A 516 -16.28 -0.28 6.45
C ILE A 516 -15.01 -0.02 7.24
N SER A 517 -15.02 1.06 8.01
CA SER A 517 -13.89 1.53 8.80
C SER A 517 -14.35 1.95 10.18
N ALA A 518 -13.47 1.81 11.19
CA ALA A 518 -13.75 2.28 12.54
C ALA A 518 -14.05 3.79 12.60
N ASN A 519 -13.57 4.54 11.60
CA ASN A 519 -13.94 5.91 11.32
C ASN A 519 -13.83 6.19 9.81
N GLY A 520 -14.86 6.73 9.18
CA GLY A 520 -14.86 6.99 7.73
C GLY A 520 -15.29 5.79 6.89
N SER A 521 -16.40 5.16 7.26
CA SER A 521 -17.03 4.14 6.41
C SER A 521 -17.65 4.79 5.17
N PHE A 522 -17.48 4.15 4.01
CA PHE A 522 -18.04 4.59 2.74
C PHE A 522 -18.50 3.38 1.91
N ILE A 523 -19.80 3.31 1.69
CA ILE A 523 -20.51 2.27 0.93
C ILE A 523 -21.33 2.97 -0.15
N ASN A 524 -21.64 2.31 -1.27
CA ASN A 524 -22.50 2.87 -2.30
C ASN A 524 -23.40 1.82 -2.95
N SER A 525 -24.10 2.19 -4.03
CA SER A 525 -25.04 1.31 -4.74
C SER A 525 -24.41 0.01 -5.28
N GLN A 526 -23.08 -0.13 -5.37
CA GLN A 526 -22.42 -1.36 -5.82
C GLN A 526 -22.65 -2.58 -4.91
N TYR A 527 -23.04 -2.34 -3.65
CA TYR A 527 -23.34 -3.37 -2.66
C TYR A 527 -24.80 -3.88 -2.74
N PHE A 528 -25.59 -3.33 -3.66
CA PHE A 528 -26.95 -3.76 -3.94
C PHE A 528 -27.00 -4.49 -5.30
N PRO A 529 -27.98 -5.38 -5.52
CA PRO A 529 -28.10 -6.10 -6.78
C PRO A 529 -28.52 -5.15 -7.91
N VAL A 530 -27.98 -5.37 -9.11
CA VAL A 530 -28.43 -4.71 -10.34
C VAL A 530 -29.01 -5.72 -11.31
N LEU A 531 -29.98 -5.28 -12.12
CA LEU A 531 -30.53 -6.10 -13.20
C LEU A 531 -29.74 -5.95 -14.48
N GLY A 532 -29.49 -7.08 -15.14
CA GLY A 532 -28.76 -7.18 -16.40
C GLY A 532 -27.26 -7.43 -16.26
N TYR A 533 -26.61 -7.50 -17.41
CA TYR A 533 -25.17 -7.69 -17.54
C TYR A 533 -24.41 -6.40 -17.17
N PHE A 534 -23.36 -6.52 -16.37
CA PHE A 534 -22.56 -5.37 -15.93
C PHE A 534 -21.17 -5.35 -16.59
N ALA A 535 -20.99 -4.43 -17.55
CA ALA A 535 -19.77 -4.36 -18.38
C ALA A 535 -18.51 -3.91 -17.62
N ALA A 536 -18.65 -3.35 -16.41
CA ALA A 536 -17.53 -2.95 -15.57
C ALA A 536 -16.82 -4.14 -14.90
N LEU A 537 -17.42 -5.33 -14.89
CA LEU A 537 -16.79 -6.57 -14.44
C LEU A 537 -15.86 -7.19 -15.50
N GLU A 538 -15.87 -6.67 -16.74
CA GLU A 538 -14.98 -7.11 -17.81
C GLU A 538 -13.51 -6.68 -17.59
N LEU A 539 -12.60 -7.28 -18.34
CA LEU A 539 -11.23 -6.80 -18.44
C LEU A 539 -11.17 -5.46 -19.19
N ALA A 540 -10.63 -4.43 -18.55
CA ALA A 540 -10.48 -3.10 -19.14
C ALA A 540 -9.23 -2.94 -20.03
N SER A 541 -8.09 -3.57 -19.67
CA SER A 541 -6.81 -3.38 -20.36
C SER A 541 -6.72 -4.24 -21.62
N ASP A 542 -6.47 -3.63 -22.78
CA ASP A 542 -6.26 -4.36 -24.05
C ASP A 542 -5.07 -5.33 -23.98
N VAL A 543 -4.04 -5.01 -23.18
CA VAL A 543 -2.91 -5.93 -22.96
C VAL A 543 -3.38 -7.17 -22.20
N ALA A 544 -4.21 -7.00 -21.17
CA ALA A 544 -4.79 -8.12 -20.42
C ALA A 544 -5.76 -8.93 -21.29
N ARG A 545 -6.59 -8.25 -22.08
CA ARG A 545 -7.55 -8.87 -23.00
C ARG A 545 -6.84 -9.73 -24.05
N ARG A 546 -5.78 -9.23 -24.67
CA ARG A 546 -4.96 -10.02 -25.61
C ARG A 546 -4.37 -11.29 -24.98
N LYS A 547 -3.90 -11.22 -23.72
CA LYS A 547 -3.41 -12.41 -22.99
C LYS A 547 -4.48 -13.47 -22.78
N GLU A 548 -5.73 -13.05 -22.67
CA GLU A 548 -6.91 -13.92 -22.54
C GLU A 548 -7.61 -14.20 -23.88
N GLY A 549 -7.02 -13.84 -25.02
CA GLY A 549 -7.63 -14.07 -26.34
C GLY A 549 -8.93 -13.29 -26.57
N LEU A 550 -9.16 -12.18 -25.86
CA LEU A 550 -10.32 -11.31 -26.02
C LEU A 550 -10.01 -10.16 -27.00
N ALA A 551 -11.01 -9.78 -27.79
CA ALA A 551 -10.95 -8.60 -28.66
C ALA A 551 -10.72 -7.31 -27.84
N PRO A 552 -10.14 -6.23 -28.40
CA PRO A 552 -9.97 -4.95 -27.70
C PRO A 552 -11.28 -4.42 -27.06
N LYS A 553 -11.16 -3.71 -25.95
CA LYS A 553 -12.32 -3.18 -25.22
C LYS A 553 -12.91 -2.00 -25.99
N VAL A 554 -14.20 -2.08 -26.31
CA VAL A 554 -14.97 -0.93 -26.77
C VAL A 554 -15.15 0.02 -25.58
N ARG A 555 -14.64 1.24 -25.69
CA ARG A 555 -14.62 2.21 -24.58
C ARG A 555 -15.88 3.05 -24.47
N ALA A 556 -16.48 3.39 -25.60
CA ALA A 556 -17.73 4.13 -25.70
C ALA A 556 -18.54 3.56 -26.86
N ALA A 557 -19.87 3.62 -26.75
CA ALA A 557 -20.74 3.35 -27.88
C ALA A 557 -20.53 4.41 -28.98
N SER A 558 -20.89 4.07 -30.22
CA SER A 558 -20.92 5.06 -31.29
C SER A 558 -21.94 6.15 -30.95
N ILE A 559 -21.68 7.40 -31.34
CA ILE A 559 -22.64 8.51 -31.21
C ILE A 559 -23.92 8.26 -32.04
N ASP A 560 -23.82 7.40 -33.05
CA ASP A 560 -24.92 6.96 -33.92
C ASP A 560 -25.71 5.78 -33.34
N ASP A 561 -25.27 5.19 -32.23
CA ASP A 561 -26.00 4.12 -31.54
C ASP A 561 -27.15 4.70 -30.73
N VAL A 562 -28.33 4.76 -31.35
CA VAL A 562 -29.55 5.27 -30.72
C VAL A 562 -29.97 4.42 -29.53
N ALA A 563 -29.74 3.09 -29.57
CA ALA A 563 -30.10 2.20 -28.48
C ALA A 563 -29.24 2.46 -27.23
N ALA A 564 -27.96 2.81 -27.41
CA ALA A 564 -27.07 3.20 -26.32
C ALA A 564 -27.55 4.45 -25.57
N ARG A 565 -28.32 5.34 -26.20
CA ARG A 565 -28.88 6.56 -25.55
C ARG A 565 -29.91 6.24 -24.47
N ALA A 566 -30.51 5.04 -24.50
CA ALA A 566 -31.46 4.61 -23.48
C ALA A 566 -30.77 4.20 -22.17
N VAL A 567 -29.45 3.98 -22.16
CA VAL A 567 -28.71 3.45 -21.01
C VAL A 567 -27.75 4.52 -20.49
N THR A 568 -27.78 4.78 -19.19
CA THR A 568 -26.86 5.75 -18.57
C THR A 568 -25.44 5.17 -18.50
N TYR A 569 -24.42 6.03 -18.43
CA TYR A 569 -23.02 5.60 -18.31
C TYR A 569 -22.74 4.75 -17.06
N LEU A 570 -23.63 4.79 -16.06
CA LEU A 570 -23.56 3.98 -14.85
C LEU A 570 -23.85 2.49 -15.10
N GLY A 571 -24.42 2.14 -16.26
CA GLY A 571 -24.63 0.75 -16.67
C GLY A 571 -25.69 0.00 -15.87
N VAL A 572 -26.59 0.71 -15.19
CA VAL A 572 -27.71 0.13 -14.43
C VAL A 572 -28.98 0.22 -15.28
N ASN A 573 -29.76 -0.86 -15.36
CA ASN A 573 -31.12 -0.84 -15.91
C ASN A 573 -32.07 -0.12 -14.93
N ALA A 574 -31.94 1.20 -14.86
CA ALA A 574 -32.70 2.07 -13.98
C ALA A 574 -33.11 3.35 -14.70
N ASP A 575 -34.27 3.88 -14.33
CA ASP A 575 -34.67 5.24 -14.65
C ASP A 575 -34.39 6.15 -13.43
N TRP A 576 -34.99 7.34 -13.41
CA TRP A 576 -35.05 8.15 -12.20
C TRP A 576 -35.89 7.42 -11.15
N ILE A 577 -35.34 7.26 -9.94
CA ILE A 577 -35.94 6.48 -8.87
C ILE A 577 -36.51 7.35 -7.76
N SER A 578 -37.64 6.92 -7.21
CA SER A 578 -38.03 7.32 -5.85
C SER A 578 -37.09 6.65 -4.85
N PHE A 579 -36.51 7.42 -3.93
CA PHE A 579 -35.47 6.93 -3.02
C PHE A 579 -35.75 7.22 -1.56
N ARG A 580 -35.66 6.18 -0.74
CA ARG A 580 -35.72 6.23 0.74
C ARG A 580 -34.57 5.41 1.31
N ALA A 581 -33.92 5.95 2.32
CA ALA A 581 -32.80 5.31 2.98
C ALA A 581 -32.95 5.37 4.50
N THR A 582 -32.71 4.24 5.17
CA THR A 582 -32.49 4.20 6.63
C THR A 582 -31.07 3.76 6.91
N VAL A 583 -30.31 4.55 7.66
CA VAL A 583 -28.90 4.26 7.96
C VAL A 583 -28.70 4.18 9.46
N SER A 584 -28.23 3.04 9.95
CA SER A 584 -27.83 2.86 11.35
C SER A 584 -26.31 2.87 11.48
N THR A 585 -25.77 3.55 12.48
CA THR A 585 -24.32 3.57 12.76
C THR A 585 -24.01 3.64 14.26
N ALA A 586 -22.71 3.61 14.59
CA ALA A 586 -22.17 3.77 15.94
C ALA A 586 -22.68 5.06 16.62
N PRO A 587 -22.86 5.06 17.96
CA PRO A 587 -23.50 6.16 18.69
C PRO A 587 -22.74 7.49 18.64
N ASP A 588 -21.44 7.47 18.33
CA ASP A 588 -20.56 8.63 18.22
C ASP A 588 -20.36 9.12 16.76
N GLN A 589 -20.95 8.44 15.78
CA GLN A 589 -20.80 8.78 14.35
C GLN A 589 -22.07 9.40 13.77
N ILE A 590 -21.88 10.19 12.71
CA ILE A 590 -22.98 10.72 11.88
C ILE A 590 -23.02 9.91 10.60
N ALA A 591 -24.17 9.33 10.29
CA ALA A 591 -24.38 8.63 9.02
C ALA A 591 -25.05 9.57 8.01
N LEU A 592 -24.67 9.47 6.73
CA LEU A 592 -25.20 10.30 5.65
C LEU A 592 -25.62 9.41 4.46
N ALA A 593 -26.75 9.73 3.86
CA ALA A 593 -27.23 9.18 2.59
C ALA A 593 -27.90 10.27 1.74
N PRO A 594 -28.00 10.13 0.41
CA PRO A 594 -28.76 11.04 -0.45
C PRO A 594 -30.19 11.29 0.04
N GLY A 595 -30.70 12.50 -0.23
CA GLY A 595 -32.01 12.93 0.24
C GLY A 595 -31.94 13.73 1.54
N VAL A 596 -33.08 14.32 1.92
CA VAL A 596 -33.26 15.18 3.09
C VAL A 596 -33.44 14.30 4.33
N LEU A 597 -32.80 14.67 5.44
CA LEU A 597 -32.97 13.97 6.73
C LEU A 597 -34.40 14.21 7.24
N THR A 598 -35.21 13.16 7.30
CA THR A 598 -36.59 13.23 7.80
C THR A 598 -36.68 12.88 9.28
N ARG A 599 -35.77 12.04 9.78
CA ARG A 599 -35.78 11.60 11.17
C ARG A 599 -34.39 11.19 11.65
N GLU A 600 -34.06 11.55 12.87
CA GLU A 600 -32.91 11.03 13.61
C GLU A 600 -33.39 10.49 14.97
N TYR A 601 -32.95 9.29 15.35
CA TYR A 601 -33.27 8.69 16.65
C TYR A 601 -32.20 7.69 17.09
N ARG A 602 -32.35 7.17 18.31
CA ARG A 602 -31.54 6.08 18.83
C ARG A 602 -32.37 4.82 18.96
N GLU A 603 -31.81 3.70 18.51
CA GLU A 603 -32.44 2.38 18.59
C GLU A 603 -31.36 1.34 18.87
N GLY A 604 -31.56 0.48 19.87
CA GLY A 604 -30.61 -0.59 20.19
C GLY A 604 -29.19 -0.10 20.52
N GLY A 605 -29.05 1.09 21.13
CA GLY A 605 -27.74 1.70 21.44
C GLY A 605 -27.02 2.33 20.24
N ARG A 606 -27.68 2.39 19.07
CA ARG A 606 -27.13 2.89 17.81
C ARG A 606 -27.87 4.15 17.37
N ARG A 607 -27.23 5.01 16.58
CA ARG A 607 -27.89 6.17 15.95
C ARG A 607 -28.48 5.75 14.61
N VAL A 608 -29.69 6.19 14.32
CA VAL A 608 -30.43 5.87 13.10
C VAL A 608 -30.88 7.16 12.42
N PHE A 609 -30.65 7.23 11.11
CA PHE A 609 -30.96 8.37 10.26
C PHE A 609 -31.85 7.91 9.11
N GLU A 610 -33.00 8.57 8.93
CA GLU A 610 -33.91 8.32 7.82
C GLU A 610 -33.82 9.48 6.83
N TYR A 611 -33.55 9.14 5.56
CA TYR A 611 -33.43 10.07 4.45
C TYR A 611 -34.49 9.78 3.40
N ARG A 612 -35.02 10.83 2.79
CA ARG A 612 -35.94 10.74 1.66
C ARG A 612 -35.57 11.77 0.61
N SER A 613 -35.47 11.33 -0.65
CA SER A 613 -35.35 12.28 -1.76
C SER A 613 -36.74 12.88 -2.06
N PRO A 614 -36.90 14.21 -2.06
CA PRO A 614 -38.18 14.85 -2.39
C PRO A 614 -38.49 14.75 -3.89
N GLN A 615 -37.48 14.55 -4.73
CA GLN A 615 -37.61 14.40 -6.18
C GLN A 615 -36.98 13.08 -6.63
N PRO A 616 -37.39 12.51 -7.78
CA PRO A 616 -36.70 11.37 -8.37
C PRO A 616 -35.21 11.67 -8.59
N MET A 617 -34.35 10.70 -8.30
CA MET A 617 -32.90 10.84 -8.44
C MET A 617 -32.32 9.67 -9.25
N LEU A 618 -31.08 9.78 -9.73
CA LEU A 618 -30.41 8.65 -10.37
C LEU A 618 -30.29 7.47 -9.38
N ALA A 619 -30.33 6.24 -9.89
CA ALA A 619 -30.08 5.01 -9.13
C ALA A 619 -28.59 4.84 -8.76
N PHE A 620 -28.03 5.89 -8.17
CA PHE A 620 -26.64 6.03 -7.81
C PHE A 620 -26.60 6.75 -6.47
N TYR A 621 -26.28 6.00 -5.41
CA TYR A 621 -26.37 6.50 -4.05
C TYR A 621 -25.24 5.98 -3.18
N SER A 622 -24.89 6.77 -2.17
CA SER A 622 -23.79 6.51 -1.24
C SER A 622 -24.26 6.55 0.22
N PHE A 623 -23.48 5.92 1.09
CA PHE A 623 -23.67 5.88 2.53
C PHE A 623 -22.33 6.12 3.19
N LEU A 624 -22.26 7.14 4.04
CA LEU A 624 -21.03 7.49 4.74
C LEU A 624 -21.26 7.52 6.24
N SER A 625 -20.23 7.20 7.02
CA SER A 625 -20.28 7.32 8.47
C SER A 625 -18.92 7.59 9.08
N ALA A 626 -18.81 8.67 9.84
CA ALA A 626 -17.60 9.01 10.58
C ALA A 626 -17.91 9.93 11.77
N ARG A 627 -16.85 10.20 12.55
CA ARG A 627 -16.79 11.32 13.48
C ARG A 627 -16.41 12.59 12.70
N TYR A 628 -17.41 13.39 12.37
CA TYR A 628 -17.25 14.62 11.58
C TYR A 628 -17.32 15.87 12.44
N GLU A 629 -16.47 16.85 12.12
CA GLU A 629 -16.78 18.27 12.30
C GLU A 629 -17.59 18.73 11.07
N VAL A 630 -18.50 19.69 11.26
CA VAL A 630 -19.42 20.11 10.21
C VAL A 630 -19.38 21.62 10.05
N ARG A 631 -19.06 22.08 8.84
CA ARG A 631 -19.25 23.49 8.43
C ARG A 631 -20.55 23.58 7.65
N ARG A 632 -21.44 24.48 8.08
CA ARG A 632 -22.76 24.72 7.45
C ARG A 632 -22.88 26.13 6.94
N GLU A 633 -23.54 26.29 5.81
CA GLU A 633 -23.92 27.57 5.23
C GLU A 633 -25.21 27.42 4.40
N GLU A 634 -25.81 28.53 4.02
CA GLU A 634 -26.97 28.55 3.12
C GLU A 634 -26.66 29.38 1.87
N TRP A 635 -27.17 28.94 0.74
CA TRP A 635 -27.17 29.70 -0.51
C TRP A 635 -28.54 29.58 -1.17
N ASN A 636 -29.30 30.67 -1.24
CA ASN A 636 -30.62 30.73 -1.88
C ASN A 636 -31.57 29.57 -1.46
N GLY A 637 -31.64 29.25 -0.17
CA GLY A 637 -32.45 28.15 0.36
C GLY A 637 -31.87 26.74 0.16
N VAL A 638 -30.67 26.61 -0.43
CA VAL A 638 -29.92 25.35 -0.49
C VAL A 638 -28.95 25.28 0.69
N ALA A 639 -29.05 24.23 1.49
CA ALA A 639 -28.11 23.97 2.59
C ALA A 639 -26.77 23.45 2.06
N LEU A 640 -25.69 24.17 2.33
CA LEU A 640 -24.33 23.79 1.98
C LEU A 640 -23.64 23.22 3.22
N GLU A 641 -23.16 21.99 3.16
CA GLU A 641 -22.49 21.36 4.30
C GLU A 641 -21.18 20.69 3.88
N VAL A 642 -20.14 20.87 4.70
CA VAL A 642 -18.87 20.16 4.55
C VAL A 642 -18.64 19.36 5.83
N TYR A 643 -18.64 18.04 5.71
CA TYR A 643 -18.36 17.09 6.78
C TYR A 643 -16.90 16.64 6.66
N TYR A 644 -16.08 16.96 7.67
CA TYR A 644 -14.64 16.74 7.62
C TYR A 644 -14.10 16.16 8.93
N HIS A 645 -12.95 15.49 8.82
CA HIS A 645 -12.21 14.97 9.95
C HIS A 645 -11.58 16.10 10.75
N LYS A 646 -11.61 15.97 12.08
CA LYS A 646 -11.00 16.96 12.97
C LYS A 646 -9.53 17.15 12.60
N GLY A 647 -9.16 18.40 12.32
CA GLY A 647 -7.81 18.75 11.86
C GLY A 647 -7.67 18.92 10.34
N HIS A 648 -8.66 18.54 9.54
CA HIS A 648 -8.63 18.65 8.08
C HIS A 648 -9.34 19.91 7.53
N ALA A 649 -9.47 20.95 8.36
CA ALA A 649 -10.18 22.17 8.00
C ALA A 649 -9.52 23.05 6.90
N PHE A 650 -8.35 22.65 6.37
CA PHE A 650 -7.48 23.51 5.54
C PHE A 650 -8.19 24.14 4.33
N ASN A 651 -9.01 23.37 3.62
CA ASN A 651 -9.70 23.81 2.40
C ASN A 651 -11.21 23.90 2.53
N VAL A 652 -11.76 23.76 3.75
CA VAL A 652 -13.22 23.73 3.97
C VAL A 652 -13.88 25.01 3.45
N GLU A 653 -13.33 26.18 3.76
CA GLU A 653 -13.88 27.46 3.26
C GLU A 653 -13.73 27.60 1.74
N ARG A 654 -12.65 27.08 1.14
CA ARG A 654 -12.49 27.06 -0.33
C ARG A 654 -13.55 26.20 -0.99
N MET A 655 -13.85 25.04 -0.41
CA MET A 655 -14.91 24.15 -0.89
C MET A 655 -16.28 24.84 -0.82
N VAL A 656 -16.61 25.50 0.31
CA VAL A 656 -17.88 26.25 0.45
C VAL A 656 -17.96 27.40 -0.56
N ALA A 657 -16.88 28.13 -0.79
CA ALA A 657 -16.83 29.18 -1.80
C ALA A 657 -17.06 28.61 -3.22
N SER A 658 -16.42 27.49 -3.54
CA SER A 658 -16.60 26.79 -4.83
C SER A 658 -18.04 26.33 -5.02
N MET A 659 -18.66 25.72 -3.99
CA MET A 659 -20.07 25.35 -4.03
C MET A 659 -20.96 26.54 -4.41
N LYS A 660 -20.80 27.69 -3.73
CA LYS A 660 -21.61 28.89 -4.01
C LYS A 660 -21.40 29.43 -5.41
N ALA A 661 -20.15 29.52 -5.85
CA ALA A 661 -19.83 30.05 -7.18
C ALA A 661 -20.35 29.13 -8.28
N SER A 662 -20.15 27.82 -8.16
CA SER A 662 -20.66 26.82 -9.09
C SER A 662 -22.18 26.81 -9.12
N LEU A 663 -22.84 26.79 -7.96
CA LEU A 663 -24.30 26.87 -7.90
C LEU A 663 -24.83 28.15 -8.54
N GLY A 664 -24.19 29.30 -8.33
CA GLY A 664 -24.55 30.55 -8.96
C GLY A 664 -24.40 30.54 -10.48
N ASP A 665 -23.24 30.17 -10.99
CA ASP A 665 -22.95 30.17 -12.43
C ASP A 665 -23.74 29.09 -13.18
N PHE A 666 -23.80 27.86 -12.64
CA PHE A 666 -24.50 26.75 -13.29
C PHE A 666 -26.02 26.92 -13.23
N SER A 667 -26.57 27.48 -12.15
CA SER A 667 -28.00 27.78 -12.08
C SER A 667 -28.41 28.87 -13.07
N ALA A 668 -27.53 29.84 -13.33
CA ALA A 668 -27.77 30.90 -14.31
C ALA A 668 -27.67 30.42 -15.76
N ARG A 669 -26.78 29.46 -16.06
CA ARG A 669 -26.48 29.01 -17.44
C ARG A 669 -27.26 27.77 -17.89
N PHE A 670 -27.56 26.86 -16.97
CA PHE A 670 -28.14 25.55 -17.31
C PHE A 670 -29.55 25.40 -16.75
N SER A 671 -29.67 25.22 -15.44
CA SER A 671 -30.97 25.08 -14.76
C SER A 671 -30.80 25.28 -13.26
N PRO A 672 -31.86 25.72 -12.54
CA PRO A 672 -31.82 25.80 -11.08
C PRO A 672 -31.40 24.48 -10.44
N TYR A 673 -30.61 24.56 -9.37
CA TYR A 673 -30.19 23.37 -8.63
C TYR A 673 -31.40 22.61 -8.06
N GLN A 674 -31.46 21.31 -8.35
CA GLN A 674 -32.67 20.49 -8.11
C GLN A 674 -32.82 19.99 -6.65
N PHE A 675 -31.74 19.98 -5.86
CA PHE A 675 -31.75 19.45 -4.49
C PHE A 675 -31.79 20.57 -3.44
N GLN A 676 -32.30 20.28 -2.24
CA GLN A 676 -32.38 21.24 -1.14
C GLN A 676 -31.06 21.36 -0.36
N GLN A 677 -30.08 20.53 -0.69
CA GLN A 677 -28.79 20.47 -0.02
C GLN A 677 -27.69 20.01 -0.99
N LEU A 678 -26.49 20.51 -0.74
CA LEU A 678 -25.25 20.07 -1.34
C LEU A 678 -24.24 19.79 -0.23
N ARG A 679 -23.84 18.54 -0.10
CA ARG A 679 -22.93 18.10 0.97
C ARG A 679 -21.62 17.60 0.39
N ILE A 680 -20.48 18.08 0.87
CA ILE A 680 -19.19 17.40 0.69
C ILE A 680 -18.91 16.58 1.94
N VAL A 681 -18.50 15.32 1.77
CA VAL A 681 -18.34 14.37 2.87
C VAL A 681 -17.01 13.67 2.78
N GLU A 682 -16.14 13.91 3.77
CA GLU A 682 -14.82 13.32 3.80
C GLU A 682 -14.85 11.80 4.03
N PHE A 683 -13.99 11.06 3.32
CA PHE A 683 -13.74 9.64 3.58
C PHE A 683 -12.23 9.28 3.49
N PRO A 684 -11.81 8.16 4.09
CA PRO A 684 -10.40 7.76 4.18
C PRO A 684 -9.72 7.58 2.82
N ARG A 685 -8.40 7.79 2.73
CA ARG A 685 -7.63 7.68 1.48
C ARG A 685 -7.42 6.26 0.96
N TYR A 686 -8.17 5.29 1.46
CA TYR A 686 -8.24 3.96 0.86
C TYR A 686 -8.68 4.01 -0.60
N SER A 687 -9.39 5.08 -0.96
CA SER A 687 -9.66 5.45 -2.35
C SER A 687 -9.35 6.93 -2.55
N GLN A 688 -8.87 7.30 -3.74
CA GLN A 688 -8.39 8.66 -4.04
C GLN A 688 -9.26 9.30 -5.13
N PHE A 689 -10.50 9.65 -4.79
CA PHE A 689 -11.42 10.34 -5.69
C PHE A 689 -12.37 11.28 -4.95
N ALA A 690 -13.04 12.13 -5.73
CA ALA A 690 -14.32 12.74 -5.39
C ALA A 690 -15.38 12.21 -6.37
N GLN A 691 -16.64 12.16 -5.96
CA GLN A 691 -17.70 11.64 -6.81
C GLN A 691 -19.07 12.24 -6.48
N ALA A 692 -19.73 12.82 -7.46
CA ALA A 692 -21.07 13.38 -7.32
C ALA A 692 -22.17 12.31 -7.23
N PHE A 693 -22.72 12.11 -6.04
CA PHE A 693 -24.02 11.47 -5.85
C PHE A 693 -25.11 12.55 -5.66
N PRO A 694 -26.40 12.23 -5.84
CA PRO A 694 -27.50 13.20 -5.66
C PRO A 694 -27.41 13.96 -4.33
N GLY A 695 -27.12 15.27 -4.41
CA GLY A 695 -26.97 16.19 -3.27
C GLY A 695 -25.82 15.87 -2.29
N THR A 696 -24.93 14.91 -2.63
CA THR A 696 -23.90 14.40 -1.70
C THR A 696 -22.64 14.00 -2.46
N VAL A 697 -21.50 14.57 -2.10
CA VAL A 697 -20.20 14.41 -2.77
C VAL A 697 -19.19 13.83 -1.77
N PRO A 698 -19.05 12.49 -1.69
CA PRO A 698 -17.92 11.85 -1.05
C PRO A 698 -16.61 12.36 -1.63
N PHE A 699 -15.68 12.75 -0.76
CA PHE A 699 -14.42 13.36 -1.14
C PHE A 699 -13.28 12.76 -0.30
N SER A 700 -12.30 12.14 -0.95
CA SER A 700 -11.17 11.50 -0.25
C SER A 700 -10.32 12.52 0.53
N GLU A 701 -9.90 12.17 1.75
CA GLU A 701 -9.00 12.98 2.59
C GLU A 701 -7.74 13.40 1.82
N SER A 702 -7.23 12.53 0.94
CA SER A 702 -5.98 12.75 0.19
C SER A 702 -6.13 13.53 -1.13
N VAL A 703 -7.35 13.91 -1.52
CA VAL A 703 -7.59 14.60 -2.80
C VAL A 703 -7.91 16.07 -2.63
N GLY A 704 -8.62 16.48 -1.57
CA GLY A 704 -9.12 17.86 -1.45
C GLY A 704 -8.87 18.50 -0.10
N PHE A 705 -8.97 17.74 0.98
CA PHE A 705 -8.91 18.30 2.34
C PHE A 705 -7.52 18.72 2.77
N ILE A 706 -6.51 17.94 2.41
CA ILE A 706 -5.12 18.21 2.82
C ILE A 706 -4.27 18.88 1.73
N LEU A 707 -4.84 19.26 0.58
CA LEU A 707 -4.06 19.95 -0.45
C LEU A 707 -3.62 21.35 0.01
N ARG A 708 -2.42 21.77 -0.40
CA ARG A 708 -1.92 23.12 -0.12
C ARG A 708 -2.24 24.04 -1.29
N ALA A 709 -3.51 24.46 -1.38
CA ALA A 709 -3.99 25.30 -2.46
C ALA A 709 -3.63 26.78 -2.28
N GLY A 710 -3.40 27.49 -3.40
CA GLY A 710 -3.22 28.94 -3.44
C GLY A 710 -1.81 29.43 -3.08
N THR A 711 -0.80 28.60 -3.31
CA THR A 711 0.61 28.95 -3.07
C THR A 711 1.28 29.72 -4.21
N SER A 712 0.77 29.60 -5.44
CA SER A 712 1.21 30.35 -6.61
C SER A 712 0.02 30.74 -7.49
N VAL A 713 0.17 31.81 -8.28
CA VAL A 713 -0.82 32.26 -9.27
C VAL A 713 -0.93 31.26 -10.43
N ASP A 714 0.13 30.49 -10.69
CA ASP A 714 0.16 29.47 -11.75
C ASP A 714 -0.43 28.12 -11.31
N ASP A 715 -0.70 27.93 -10.02
CA ASP A 715 -1.24 26.68 -9.49
C ASP A 715 -2.77 26.65 -9.67
N VAL A 716 -3.28 25.59 -10.30
CA VAL A 716 -4.73 25.31 -10.36
C VAL A 716 -5.23 25.06 -8.94
N ASP A 717 -6.13 25.90 -8.40
CA ASP A 717 -6.81 25.66 -7.11
C ASP A 717 -7.61 24.35 -7.16
N ALA A 718 -6.95 23.24 -6.84
CA ALA A 718 -7.48 21.90 -7.05
C ALA A 718 -8.69 21.59 -6.16
N PRO A 719 -8.71 21.93 -4.86
CA PRO A 719 -9.92 21.79 -4.03
C PRO A 719 -11.11 22.57 -4.60
N TYR A 720 -10.87 23.79 -5.09
CA TYR A 720 -11.92 24.60 -5.71
C TYR A 720 -12.38 23.99 -7.04
N TYR A 721 -11.45 23.63 -7.92
CA TYR A 721 -11.71 23.06 -9.24
C TYR A 721 -12.44 21.72 -9.17
N VAL A 722 -11.96 20.79 -8.33
CA VAL A 722 -12.60 19.49 -8.15
C VAL A 722 -13.97 19.67 -7.53
N THR A 723 -14.14 20.54 -6.54
CA THR A 723 -15.48 20.87 -6.02
C THR A 723 -16.40 21.37 -7.13
N ALA A 724 -15.93 22.31 -7.96
CA ALA A 724 -16.71 22.82 -9.08
C ALA A 724 -17.05 21.73 -10.11
N HIS A 725 -16.13 20.80 -10.36
CA HIS A 725 -16.34 19.63 -11.22
C HIS A 725 -17.44 18.71 -10.68
N GLU A 726 -17.48 18.46 -9.37
CA GLU A 726 -18.51 17.60 -8.76
C GLU A 726 -19.87 18.30 -8.60
N VAL A 727 -19.92 19.64 -8.63
CA VAL A 727 -21.19 20.40 -8.66
C VAL A 727 -21.78 20.48 -10.07
N ALA A 728 -20.94 20.44 -11.11
CA ALA A 728 -21.34 20.47 -12.52
C ALA A 728 -22.01 19.15 -12.93
#